data_AF-A0A8J6SKY9-F1
#
_entry.id   AF-A0A8J6SKY9-F1
#
_cell.length_a   1.000
_cell.length_b   1.000
_cell.length_c   1.000
_cell.angle_alpha   90.00
_cell.angle_beta   90.00
_cell.angle_gamma   90.00
#
_symmetry.space_group_name_H-M   'P 1'
#
loop_
_entity.id
_entity.type
_entity.pdbx_description
1 polymer ?
#
loop_
_entity_poly.entity_id
_entity_poly.type
_entity_poly.pdbx_seq_one_letter_code
_entity_poly.pdbx_strand_id
1 'polypeptide(L)'
;MKTELDPPTPEEQTALVDAPPQFTAQVHSFESHYSTESHYRYYRCKYSDPLACNLPQQTLQQEPTAKYCLECGFPATLPEKSEIRGRRGKYRVDTLVGKRGMGRLYQGTQLSDQQPIVIKEYLLPNRSFNQEETRQRKQTFELVAGLSLADGRVQDLRLRQPWDAIADGLEERCYLITNGNLDTYPTLSAYLAASGAMTSWQVRLVLNQVLQTLESLHGQKFSLPSGQVQQGMAHGNISLDSLLYVADKEKFFIHLCDLALWERLFDPPNTEIIIPTPAQDLVALGYVGFYLLVGRSLDPSHQLIDPRDERQWPPVEPHLKKFILRLIGLDVSFESAEEARLALLKLPPDQHIDILVVETASPEDDHTKLRRPPYWLFGILGLSLLGILVWALIPKSQAGNLADNDFLTCCIKDISAIPGGKFNYTAEEAGTWSYILRHANIISQDKNLEEKLLERQPKLQLNYQPEPSGEAAIAQVMSGKANFAISGLVNELAPELKSKEVAYDGLVVFVAFSYAKRDKSLPQALKGQITFEQLRKLYTGEITNWKQLGGPDIPVKLYIPKETEAVRIFEQRVLKNDQEIALFRKLIQKGEQPPPLFKDPYTQEIKQMSTFETLRQVIRDFEDDEVGGIAFGTLSKVFGQCSAYPLALIDGDKTAVQALIQDNGNPVNPTTDLCDDKGSYRPNVEVFRNRSYPLGYPIAVVYSGDNSRPPVGQKFAELLRTREAQRLLSKAGLVPLQPLPPN
;
A
#
# COMPACT_ATOMS: atom_id res chain seq x y z
N MET A 1 -94.30 6.75 0.03
CA MET A 1 -94.51 7.87 -0.93
C MET A 1 -93.14 8.20 -1.51
N LYS A 2 -93.04 8.26 -2.83
CA LYS A 2 -91.82 8.29 -3.67
C LYS A 2 -90.96 9.56 -3.48
N THR A 3 -89.64 9.40 -3.61
CA THR A 3 -88.70 10.14 -4.51
C THR A 3 -87.27 9.59 -4.24
N GLU A 4 -86.65 8.76 -5.09
CA GLU A 4 -85.95 9.04 -6.38
C GLU A 4 -84.76 10.01 -6.25
N LEU A 5 -83.51 9.52 -6.34
CA LEU A 5 -82.56 9.75 -7.44
C LEU A 5 -81.11 9.29 -7.10
N ASP A 6 -80.42 8.88 -8.16
CA ASP A 6 -79.23 8.01 -8.30
C ASP A 6 -77.84 8.70 -8.05
N PRO A 7 -76.68 8.00 -8.19
CA PRO A 7 -75.53 8.07 -7.29
C PRO A 7 -74.35 8.95 -7.77
N PRO A 8 -73.30 9.14 -6.95
CA PRO A 8 -71.98 9.52 -7.45
C PRO A 8 -70.88 8.45 -7.26
N THR A 9 -70.06 8.42 -8.31
CA THR A 9 -68.73 7.87 -8.63
C THR A 9 -67.64 7.75 -7.52
N PRO A 10 -66.55 6.99 -7.81
CA PRO A 10 -65.74 6.26 -6.83
C PRO A 10 -64.71 7.09 -6.06
N GLU A 11 -64.37 6.55 -4.88
CA GLU A 11 -63.41 7.03 -3.88
C GLU A 11 -62.05 7.43 -4.46
N GLU A 12 -61.69 8.70 -4.25
CA GLU A 12 -60.33 9.22 -4.40
C GLU A 12 -59.70 9.30 -3.00
N GLN A 13 -58.88 8.31 -2.65
CA GLN A 13 -58.12 8.30 -1.39
C GLN A 13 -57.00 9.35 -1.47
N THR A 14 -57.23 10.52 -0.86
CA THR A 14 -56.18 11.50 -0.59
C THR A 14 -55.49 11.13 0.73
N ALA A 15 -54.28 10.59 0.64
CA ALA A 15 -53.43 10.33 1.80
C ALA A 15 -52.99 11.67 2.42
N LEU A 16 -53.38 11.90 3.68
CA LEU A 16 -52.78 12.92 4.54
C LEU A 16 -51.31 12.54 4.77
N VAL A 17 -50.41 13.38 4.26
CA VAL A 17 -48.98 13.34 4.58
C VAL A 17 -48.79 14.00 5.94
N ASP A 18 -48.68 13.18 6.99
CA ASP A 18 -48.22 13.64 8.30
C ASP A 18 -46.76 14.11 8.19
N ALA A 19 -46.52 15.36 8.61
CA ALA A 19 -45.19 15.93 8.70
C ALA A 19 -44.34 15.14 9.72
N PRO A 20 -43.07 14.84 9.41
CA PRO A 20 -42.21 14.09 10.33
C PRO A 20 -41.92 14.90 11.61
N PRO A 21 -41.78 14.23 12.76
CA PRO A 21 -41.57 14.90 14.03
C PRO A 21 -40.26 15.66 14.04
N GLN A 22 -40.32 16.95 14.39
CA GLN A 22 -39.15 17.76 14.70
C GLN A 22 -38.46 17.22 15.96
N PHE A 23 -37.47 16.34 15.76
CA PHE A 23 -36.50 16.03 16.80
C PHE A 23 -35.54 17.21 16.93
N THR A 24 -35.72 17.98 18.01
CA THR A 24 -34.72 18.92 18.49
C THR A 24 -33.51 18.10 18.93
N ALA A 25 -32.48 18.05 18.08
CA ALA A 25 -31.19 17.48 18.45
C ALA A 25 -30.58 18.37 19.53
N GLN A 26 -30.77 17.99 20.79
CA GLN A 26 -29.90 18.45 21.87
C GLN A 26 -28.50 17.95 21.53
N VAL A 27 -27.64 18.90 21.16
CA VAL A 27 -26.22 18.71 20.94
C VAL A 27 -25.61 18.27 22.28
N HIS A 28 -25.57 16.95 22.51
CA HIS A 28 -24.67 16.40 23.51
C HIS A 28 -23.26 16.72 23.05
N SER A 29 -22.57 17.53 23.85
CA SER A 29 -21.14 17.82 23.73
C SER A 29 -20.40 16.52 23.47
N PHE A 30 -19.64 16.49 22.38
CA PHE A 30 -18.70 15.43 22.05
C PHE A 30 -17.56 15.50 23.07
N GLU A 31 -17.83 15.09 24.31
CA GLU A 31 -16.79 14.79 25.28
C GLU A 31 -16.05 13.58 24.74
N SER A 32 -14.86 13.81 24.16
CA SER A 32 -13.91 12.74 24.01
C SER A 32 -13.67 12.18 25.41
N HIS A 33 -14.11 10.96 25.68
CA HIS A 33 -13.89 10.23 26.93
C HIS A 33 -12.41 9.85 27.15
N TYR A 34 -11.48 10.77 26.92
CA TYR A 34 -10.21 10.80 27.63
C TYR A 34 -10.34 11.87 28.70
N SER A 35 -11.22 11.61 29.68
CA SER A 35 -11.14 12.37 30.91
C SER A 35 -9.76 12.09 31.51
N THR A 36 -9.12 13.16 31.96
CA THR A 36 -7.93 13.14 32.82
C THR A 36 -8.18 12.45 34.17
N GLU A 37 -9.34 11.82 34.35
CA GLU A 37 -9.71 11.10 35.54
C GLU A 37 -9.25 9.64 35.43
N SER A 38 -8.09 9.35 36.03
CA SER A 38 -7.57 8.01 36.29
C SER A 38 -8.64 6.91 36.28
N HIS A 39 -8.66 6.04 35.27
CA HIS A 39 -9.66 4.95 35.16
C HIS A 39 -9.55 3.95 36.35
N TYR A 40 -8.49 4.07 37.16
CA TYR A 40 -8.23 3.29 38.35
C TYR A 40 -8.20 4.15 39.63
N ARG A 41 -9.17 5.06 39.81
CA ARG A 41 -9.26 6.03 40.95
C ARG A 41 -9.08 5.42 42.35
N TYR A 42 -9.40 4.13 42.51
CA TYR A 42 -9.27 3.41 43.79
C TYR A 42 -7.83 2.99 44.14
N TYR A 43 -6.88 3.28 43.25
CA TYR A 43 -5.44 3.09 43.48
C TYR A 43 -4.76 4.44 43.62
N ARG A 44 -4.34 4.77 44.85
CA ARG A 44 -3.61 6.01 45.16
C ARG A 44 -2.18 5.93 44.64
N CYS A 45 -2.00 6.19 43.35
CA CYS A 45 -0.69 6.34 42.72
C CYS A 45 -0.16 7.76 42.93
N LYS A 46 1.14 7.91 43.24
CA LYS A 46 1.81 9.21 43.36
C LYS A 46 1.72 10.05 42.07
N TYR A 47 1.56 9.40 40.92
CA TYR A 47 1.51 10.00 39.59
C TYR A 47 0.09 10.13 39.02
N SER A 48 -0.95 9.89 39.84
CA SER A 48 -2.39 9.91 39.47
C SER A 48 -2.85 8.88 38.43
N ASP A 49 -1.97 8.34 37.60
CA ASP A 49 -2.25 7.24 36.67
C ASP A 49 -1.45 5.97 37.07
N PRO A 50 -2.10 4.98 37.70
CA PRO A 50 -1.45 3.72 38.07
C PRO A 50 -0.96 2.89 36.88
N LEU A 51 -1.56 3.05 35.69
CA LEU A 51 -1.20 2.29 34.49
C LEU A 51 0.10 2.82 33.85
N ALA A 52 0.28 4.15 33.86
CA ALA A 52 1.49 4.83 33.40
C ALA A 52 2.61 4.92 34.47
N CYS A 53 2.36 4.40 35.67
CA CYS A 53 3.29 4.49 36.78
C CYS A 53 4.49 3.55 36.62
N ASN A 54 5.67 4.06 37.00
CA ASN A 54 6.95 3.35 36.93
C ASN A 54 7.17 2.45 38.16
N LEU A 55 6.48 2.70 39.28
CA LEU A 55 6.64 1.95 40.54
C LEU A 55 6.32 0.45 40.41
N PRO A 56 5.26 0.03 39.68
CA PRO A 56 5.03 -1.39 39.35
C PRO A 56 6.22 -2.09 38.65
N GLN A 57 6.99 -1.36 37.83
CA GLN A 57 8.18 -1.91 37.16
C GLN A 57 9.38 -1.96 38.11
N GLN A 58 9.59 -0.91 38.91
CA GLN A 58 10.62 -0.89 39.96
C GLN A 58 10.40 -1.96 41.03
N THR A 59 9.13 -2.25 41.35
CA THR A 59 8.77 -3.32 42.28
C THR A 59 9.31 -4.67 41.81
N LEU A 60 9.19 -5.00 40.52
CA LEU A 60 9.74 -6.24 39.96
C LEU A 60 11.27 -6.29 39.93
N GLN A 61 11.93 -5.13 39.84
CA GLN A 61 13.39 -5.05 39.95
C GLN A 61 13.87 -5.34 41.38
N GLN A 62 13.08 -4.97 42.38
CA GLN A 62 13.38 -5.22 43.80
C GLN A 62 12.98 -6.64 44.22
N GLU A 63 11.81 -7.10 43.77
CA GLU A 63 11.24 -8.41 44.07
C GLU A 63 10.67 -9.05 42.81
N PRO A 64 11.44 -9.91 42.10
CA PRO A 64 11.03 -10.50 40.81
C PRO A 64 9.75 -11.34 40.83
N THR A 65 9.30 -11.75 42.02
CA THR A 65 8.07 -12.54 42.24
C THR A 65 6.86 -11.69 42.62
N ALA A 66 7.02 -10.37 42.77
CA ALA A 66 5.95 -9.49 43.20
C ALA A 66 4.83 -9.38 42.15
N LYS A 67 3.59 -9.69 42.56
CA LYS A 67 2.40 -9.58 41.69
C LYS A 67 1.74 -8.20 41.73
N TYR A 68 2.03 -7.41 42.76
CA TYR A 68 1.44 -6.09 43.00
C TYR A 68 2.54 -5.11 43.38
N CYS A 69 2.35 -3.84 43.02
CA CYS A 69 3.17 -2.73 43.45
C CYS A 69 3.17 -2.63 44.99
N LEU A 70 4.36 -2.61 45.59
CA LEU A 70 4.54 -2.58 47.05
C LEU A 70 3.98 -1.28 47.69
N GLU A 71 3.86 -0.20 46.91
CA GLU A 71 3.40 1.11 47.39
C GLU A 71 1.87 1.26 47.35
N CYS A 72 1.25 1.00 46.19
CA CYS A 72 -0.17 1.29 45.98
C CYS A 72 -1.06 0.04 45.81
N GLY A 73 -0.47 -1.16 45.73
CA GLY A 73 -1.19 -2.42 45.52
C GLY A 73 -1.74 -2.61 44.10
N PHE A 74 -1.40 -1.73 43.15
CA PHE A 74 -1.79 -1.89 41.75
C PHE A 74 -1.03 -3.06 41.10
N PRO A 75 -1.61 -3.82 40.15
CA PRO A 75 -0.92 -4.95 39.53
C PRO A 75 0.46 -4.60 38.96
N ALA A 76 1.47 -5.39 39.32
CA ALA A 76 2.84 -5.27 38.82
C ALA A 76 2.88 -5.48 37.29
N THR A 77 3.97 -5.09 36.64
CA THR A 77 4.18 -5.40 35.20
C THR A 77 4.46 -6.89 35.00
N LEU A 78 4.53 -7.37 33.76
CA LEU A 78 4.93 -8.75 33.49
C LEU A 78 6.45 -8.90 33.61
N PRO A 79 6.97 -9.94 34.31
CA PRO A 79 8.40 -10.23 34.31
C PRO A 79 8.91 -10.60 32.93
N GLU A 80 10.11 -10.15 32.58
CA GLU A 80 10.78 -10.61 31.35
C GLU A 80 10.97 -12.13 31.39
N LYS A 81 10.86 -12.75 30.21
CA LYS A 81 10.91 -14.21 29.98
C LYS A 81 9.73 -14.99 30.54
N SER A 82 8.73 -14.33 31.15
CA SER A 82 7.49 -15.01 31.50
C SER A 82 6.77 -15.54 30.25
N GLU A 83 6.10 -16.68 30.40
CA GLU A 83 5.36 -17.34 29.32
C GLU A 83 3.86 -17.15 29.50
N ILE A 84 3.19 -16.73 28.43
CA ILE A 84 1.74 -16.67 28.31
C ILE A 84 1.30 -17.80 27.38
N ARG A 85 0.32 -18.59 27.81
CA ARG A 85 -0.23 -19.69 27.01
C ARG A 85 -1.58 -19.26 26.44
N GLY A 86 -1.66 -19.18 25.11
CA GLY A 86 -2.89 -18.88 24.40
C GLY A 86 -3.45 -20.08 23.64
N ARG A 87 -4.54 -19.83 22.92
CA ARG A 87 -5.19 -20.86 22.07
C ARG A 87 -4.39 -21.11 20.79
N ARG A 88 -3.62 -20.12 20.33
CA ARG A 88 -2.84 -20.19 19.08
C ARG A 88 -1.35 -20.42 19.28
N GLY A 89 -0.86 -20.42 20.52
CA GLY A 89 0.55 -20.67 20.79
C GLY A 89 0.98 -20.36 22.21
N LYS A 90 2.30 -20.40 22.43
CA LYS A 90 2.95 -19.91 23.64
C LYS A 90 3.78 -18.68 23.29
N TYR A 91 3.69 -17.67 24.13
CA TYR A 91 4.30 -16.36 23.91
C TYR A 91 5.21 -16.04 25.08
N ARG A 92 6.43 -15.61 24.80
CA ARG A 92 7.36 -15.12 25.82
C ARG A 92 7.33 -13.60 25.85
N VAL A 93 7.25 -13.02 27.04
CA VAL A 93 7.40 -11.58 27.25
C VAL A 93 8.89 -11.23 27.16
N ASP A 94 9.25 -10.27 26.30
CA ASP A 94 10.65 -9.86 26.13
C ASP A 94 10.92 -8.51 26.80
N THR A 95 10.17 -7.45 26.48
CA THR A 95 10.35 -6.13 27.10
C THR A 95 9.06 -5.32 27.17
N LEU A 96 8.90 -4.49 28.21
CA LEU A 96 7.85 -3.48 28.29
C LEU A 96 8.18 -2.30 27.36
N VAL A 97 7.23 -1.90 26.52
CA VAL A 97 7.35 -0.79 25.56
C VAL A 97 6.71 0.48 26.10
N GLY A 98 5.54 0.35 26.72
CA GLY A 98 4.79 1.51 27.23
C GLY A 98 3.33 1.20 27.48
N LYS A 99 2.47 2.20 27.33
CA LYS A 99 1.00 2.05 27.40
C LYS A 99 0.32 2.61 26.15
N ARG A 100 -0.84 2.06 25.82
CA ARG A 100 -1.75 2.65 24.83
C ARG A 100 -3.19 2.31 25.20
N GLY A 101 -4.04 3.34 25.23
CA GLY A 101 -5.39 3.21 25.78
C GLY A 101 -5.37 2.62 27.19
N MET A 102 -6.14 1.55 27.40
CA MET A 102 -6.27 0.85 28.68
C MET A 102 -5.26 -0.28 28.89
N GLY A 103 -4.31 -0.46 27.96
CA GLY A 103 -3.36 -1.58 28.01
C GLY A 103 -1.91 -1.17 28.13
N ARG A 104 -1.11 -2.04 28.76
CA ARG A 104 0.36 -2.00 28.71
C ARG A 104 0.84 -2.80 27.51
N LEU A 105 1.79 -2.25 26.77
CA LEU A 105 2.36 -2.87 25.58
C LEU A 105 3.71 -3.49 25.89
N TYR A 106 3.89 -4.74 25.51
CA TYR A 106 5.15 -5.48 25.60
C TYR A 106 5.52 -6.02 24.22
N GLN A 107 6.81 -6.02 23.89
CA GLN A 107 7.34 -6.88 22.85
C GLN A 107 7.47 -8.30 23.38
N GLY A 108 7.24 -9.27 22.51
CA GLY A 108 7.41 -10.67 22.84
C GLY A 108 7.77 -11.51 21.63
N THR A 109 7.98 -12.80 21.90
CA THR A 109 8.35 -13.79 20.88
C THR A 109 7.37 -14.95 20.95
N GLN A 110 6.83 -15.37 19.80
CA GLN A 110 6.07 -16.61 19.69
C GLN A 110 7.04 -17.81 19.71
N LEU A 111 6.88 -18.70 20.68
CA LEU A 111 7.87 -19.76 20.93
C LEU A 111 7.91 -20.85 19.86
N SER A 112 6.83 -21.05 19.10
CA SER A 112 6.73 -22.11 18.09
C SER A 112 7.62 -21.88 16.87
N ASP A 113 7.79 -20.63 16.45
CA ASP A 113 8.46 -20.24 15.20
C ASP A 113 9.42 -19.04 15.38
N GLN A 114 9.57 -18.56 16.61
CA GLN A 114 10.43 -17.42 16.98
C GLN A 114 10.04 -16.11 16.29
N GLN A 115 8.79 -15.95 15.86
CA GLN A 115 8.31 -14.70 15.27
C GLN A 115 8.08 -13.62 16.33
N PRO A 116 8.37 -12.35 16.03
CA PRO A 116 8.08 -11.23 16.93
C PRO A 116 6.57 -10.97 17.00
N ILE A 117 6.10 -10.65 18.20
CA ILE A 117 4.71 -10.30 18.49
C ILE A 117 4.65 -9.10 19.43
N VAL A 118 3.47 -8.46 19.51
CA VAL A 118 3.16 -7.48 20.55
C VAL A 118 2.09 -8.06 21.47
N ILE A 119 2.32 -7.91 22.78
CA ILE A 119 1.39 -8.30 23.83
C ILE A 119 0.80 -7.01 24.41
N LYS A 120 -0.51 -6.83 24.26
CA LYS A 120 -1.25 -5.78 24.97
C LYS A 120 -1.94 -6.40 26.18
N GLU A 121 -1.46 -6.05 27.37
CA GLU A 121 -1.98 -6.47 28.66
C GLU A 121 -3.08 -5.53 29.12
N TYR A 122 -4.22 -6.09 29.48
CA TYR A 122 -5.31 -5.40 30.16
C TYR A 122 -5.49 -5.93 31.57
N LEU A 123 -5.91 -5.06 32.47
CA LEU A 123 -6.01 -5.33 33.90
C LEU A 123 -7.44 -5.21 34.39
N LEU A 124 -7.88 -6.18 35.19
CA LEU A 124 -9.18 -6.21 35.87
C LEU A 124 -8.97 -6.22 37.40
N PRO A 125 -8.33 -5.18 37.99
CA PRO A 125 -8.03 -5.16 39.41
C PRO A 125 -9.27 -5.19 40.31
N ASN A 126 -9.23 -5.99 41.37
CA ASN A 126 -10.37 -6.28 42.25
C ASN A 126 -10.96 -5.06 42.98
N ARG A 127 -10.23 -3.92 43.06
CA ARG A 127 -10.77 -2.67 43.63
C ARG A 127 -11.66 -1.91 42.62
N SER A 128 -11.54 -2.22 41.34
CA SER A 128 -12.30 -1.59 40.26
C SER A 128 -13.35 -2.51 39.66
N PHE A 129 -13.13 -3.83 39.70
CA PHE A 129 -14.02 -4.84 39.12
C PHE A 129 -14.38 -5.89 40.17
N ASN A 130 -15.66 -6.22 40.27
CA ASN A 130 -16.08 -7.35 41.11
C ASN A 130 -15.85 -8.69 40.40
N GLN A 131 -16.00 -9.80 41.12
CA GLN A 131 -15.70 -11.13 40.60
C GLN A 131 -16.60 -11.54 39.42
N GLU A 132 -17.88 -11.18 39.46
CA GLU A 132 -18.84 -11.53 38.41
C GLU A 132 -18.58 -10.72 37.13
N GLU A 133 -18.35 -9.41 37.26
CA GLU A 133 -17.94 -8.54 36.15
C GLU A 133 -16.64 -9.04 35.51
N THR A 134 -15.67 -9.41 36.33
CA THR A 134 -14.37 -9.90 35.87
C THR A 134 -14.53 -11.20 35.08
N ARG A 135 -15.35 -12.12 35.58
CA ARG A 135 -15.67 -13.39 34.90
C ARG A 135 -16.35 -13.14 33.55
N GLN A 136 -17.36 -12.28 33.50
CA GLN A 136 -18.09 -11.95 32.27
C GLN A 136 -17.17 -11.30 31.23
N ARG A 137 -16.38 -10.30 31.63
CA ARG A 137 -15.44 -9.59 30.75
C ARG A 137 -14.38 -10.52 30.18
N LYS A 138 -13.81 -11.41 31.00
CA LYS A 138 -12.86 -12.44 30.54
C LYS A 138 -13.49 -13.37 29.51
N GLN A 139 -14.70 -13.85 29.74
CA GLN A 139 -15.42 -14.70 28.79
C GLN A 139 -15.69 -13.99 27.47
N THR A 140 -16.10 -12.72 27.50
CA THR A 140 -16.30 -11.91 26.29
C THR A 140 -14.98 -11.62 25.58
N PHE A 141 -13.90 -11.32 26.33
CA PHE A 141 -12.60 -10.98 25.79
C PHE A 141 -12.00 -12.14 24.97
N GLU A 142 -12.11 -13.38 25.43
CA GLU A 142 -11.61 -14.54 24.67
C GLU A 142 -12.32 -14.77 23.33
N LEU A 143 -13.42 -14.07 23.07
CA LEU A 143 -14.18 -14.12 21.83
C LEU A 143 -13.84 -12.97 20.87
N VAL A 144 -12.86 -12.11 21.17
CA VAL A 144 -12.51 -10.98 20.29
C VAL A 144 -11.40 -11.31 19.28
N ALA A 145 -10.63 -12.38 19.50
CA ALA A 145 -9.63 -12.84 18.54
C ALA A 145 -10.25 -13.64 17.40
N GLY A 146 -10.02 -13.21 16.16
CA GLY A 146 -10.51 -13.88 14.96
C GLY A 146 -11.64 -13.16 14.22
N LEU A 147 -11.79 -11.84 14.41
CA LEU A 147 -12.61 -11.01 13.52
C LEU A 147 -12.16 -11.21 12.07
N SER A 148 -13.02 -11.76 11.22
CA SER A 148 -12.73 -11.98 9.80
C SER A 148 -13.87 -11.47 8.94
N LEU A 149 -13.62 -11.22 7.66
CA LEU A 149 -14.71 -10.94 6.73
C LEU A 149 -15.55 -12.21 6.56
N ALA A 150 -16.88 -12.06 6.66
CA ALA A 150 -17.82 -13.17 6.62
C ALA A 150 -17.82 -13.91 5.28
N ASP A 151 -17.30 -13.28 4.22
CA ASP A 151 -17.14 -13.87 2.89
C ASP A 151 -15.78 -14.56 2.67
N GLY A 152 -14.91 -14.60 3.69
CA GLY A 152 -13.62 -15.27 3.65
C GLY A 152 -12.56 -14.59 2.79
N ARG A 153 -12.80 -13.38 2.25
CA ARG A 153 -11.77 -12.58 1.58
C ARG A 153 -10.71 -12.15 2.60
N VAL A 154 -9.44 -12.14 2.18
CA VAL A 154 -8.38 -11.45 2.91
C VAL A 154 -8.13 -10.13 2.18
N GLN A 155 -8.64 -9.05 2.74
CA GLN A 155 -8.37 -7.69 2.28
C GLN A 155 -7.25 -7.08 3.13
N ASP A 156 -6.41 -6.26 2.51
CA ASP A 156 -5.44 -5.42 3.22
C ASP A 156 -6.16 -4.23 3.87
N LEU A 157 -6.96 -4.53 4.89
CA LEU A 157 -7.50 -3.56 5.81
C LEU A 157 -6.34 -3.07 6.66
N ARG A 158 -6.05 -1.76 6.67
CA ARG A 158 -5.05 -1.17 7.58
C ARG A 158 -5.56 -1.14 9.02
N LEU A 159 -6.16 -2.24 9.47
CA LEU A 159 -6.70 -2.45 10.80
C LEU A 159 -5.87 -3.52 11.52
N ARG A 160 -5.40 -3.20 12.72
CA ARG A 160 -4.66 -4.13 13.58
C ARG A 160 -5.64 -5.12 14.20
N GLN A 161 -5.62 -6.35 13.70
CA GLN A 161 -6.46 -7.43 14.18
C GLN A 161 -5.70 -8.31 15.19
N PRO A 162 -6.34 -8.73 16.28
CA PRO A 162 -5.74 -9.63 17.24
C PRO A 162 -5.53 -11.04 16.65
N TRP A 163 -4.30 -11.54 16.80
CA TRP A 163 -3.93 -12.91 16.52
C TRP A 163 -4.50 -13.86 17.56
N ASP A 164 -4.35 -13.54 18.85
CA ASP A 164 -4.88 -14.31 19.97
C ASP A 164 -5.46 -13.37 21.04
N ALA A 165 -6.44 -13.85 21.81
CA ALA A 165 -7.07 -13.14 22.92
C ALA A 165 -7.21 -14.11 24.09
N ILE A 166 -6.45 -13.83 25.14
CA ILE A 166 -6.18 -14.77 26.22
C ILE A 166 -6.68 -14.15 27.52
N ALA A 167 -7.60 -14.80 28.22
CA ALA A 167 -7.92 -14.45 29.59
C ALA A 167 -7.10 -15.32 30.54
N ASP A 168 -6.37 -14.71 31.48
CA ASP A 168 -5.59 -15.49 32.44
C ASP A 168 -6.53 -16.18 33.44
N GLY A 169 -6.37 -17.49 33.60
CA GLY A 169 -7.20 -18.29 34.50
C GLY A 169 -6.84 -18.15 35.99
N LEU A 170 -5.65 -17.61 36.29
CA LEU A 170 -5.11 -17.49 37.65
C LEU A 170 -4.99 -16.02 38.10
N GLU A 171 -4.83 -15.09 37.16
CA GLU A 171 -4.67 -13.67 37.45
C GLU A 171 -5.77 -12.83 36.82
N GLU A 172 -6.10 -11.67 37.38
CA GLU A 172 -7.09 -10.75 36.80
C GLU A 172 -6.52 -9.89 35.67
N ARG A 173 -6.04 -10.59 34.65
CA ARG A 173 -5.39 -10.04 33.46
C ARG A 173 -5.93 -10.69 32.19
N CYS A 174 -5.87 -9.93 31.11
CA CYS A 174 -6.17 -10.37 29.76
C CYS A 174 -5.05 -9.93 28.82
N TYR A 175 -4.74 -10.73 27.81
CA TYR A 175 -3.66 -10.47 26.86
C TYR A 175 -4.18 -10.55 25.44
N LEU A 176 -4.01 -9.46 24.69
CA LEU A 176 -4.26 -9.40 23.26
C LEU A 176 -2.92 -9.52 22.53
N ILE A 177 -2.80 -10.51 21.66
CA ILE A 177 -1.57 -10.77 20.91
C ILE A 177 -1.75 -10.28 19.48
N THR A 178 -0.82 -9.49 18.96
CA THR A 178 -0.76 -9.12 17.54
C THR A 178 0.57 -9.54 16.92
N ASN A 179 0.55 -9.91 15.63
CA ASN A 179 1.73 -10.39 14.93
C ASN A 179 2.60 -9.24 14.43
N GLY A 180 3.93 -9.46 14.45
CA GLY A 180 4.92 -8.46 14.09
C GLY A 180 5.06 -7.38 15.17
N ASN A 181 5.63 -6.23 14.78
CA ASN A 181 5.92 -5.13 15.70
C ASN A 181 5.11 -3.86 15.40
N LEU A 182 4.14 -3.90 14.49
CA LEU A 182 3.43 -2.70 14.04
C LEU A 182 2.69 -1.98 15.18
N ASP A 183 2.21 -2.71 16.19
CA ASP A 183 1.55 -2.10 17.35
C ASP A 183 2.51 -1.34 18.28
N THR A 184 3.83 -1.39 18.06
CA THR A 184 4.81 -0.55 18.78
C THR A 184 5.20 0.71 18.02
N TYR A 185 4.62 0.96 16.84
CA TYR A 185 4.92 2.17 16.06
C TYR A 185 4.32 3.42 16.71
N PRO A 186 4.87 4.62 16.43
CA PRO A 186 4.34 5.87 16.96
C PRO A 186 2.88 6.08 16.56
N THR A 187 2.06 6.55 17.49
CA THR A 187 0.71 7.04 17.18
C THR A 187 0.77 8.42 16.52
N LEU A 188 -0.32 8.90 15.93
CA LEU A 188 -0.41 10.28 15.42
C LEU A 188 -0.23 11.30 16.56
N SER A 189 -0.65 10.97 17.79
CA SER A 189 -0.37 11.78 18.98
C SER A 189 1.13 11.90 19.24
N ALA A 190 1.86 10.77 19.21
CA ALA A 190 3.32 10.76 19.34
C ALA A 190 4.02 11.50 18.18
N TYR A 191 3.50 11.36 16.95
CA TYR A 191 3.98 12.12 15.80
C TYR A 191 3.82 13.62 16.02
N LEU A 192 2.65 14.10 16.45
CA LEU A 192 2.41 15.52 16.71
C LEU A 192 3.33 16.05 17.80
N ALA A 193 3.55 15.29 18.87
CA ALA A 193 4.48 15.65 19.94
C ALA A 193 5.94 15.79 19.43
N ALA A 194 6.34 14.98 18.44
CA ALA A 194 7.70 14.99 17.90
C ALA A 194 7.90 15.97 16.73
N SER A 195 6.88 16.16 15.89
CA SER A 195 6.99 16.81 14.57
C SER A 195 6.10 18.04 14.40
N GLY A 196 5.12 18.25 15.28
CA GLY A 196 4.15 19.34 15.17
C GLY A 196 3.09 19.11 14.09
N ALA A 197 2.49 20.21 13.61
CA ALA A 197 1.38 20.20 12.66
C ALA A 197 1.70 19.54 11.32
N MET A 198 0.69 18.92 10.72
CA MET A 198 0.72 18.37 9.36
C MET A 198 0.22 19.40 8.34
N THR A 199 0.76 19.35 7.12
CA THR A 199 0.26 20.16 6.00
C THR A 199 -1.12 19.71 5.54
N SER A 200 -1.85 20.56 4.81
CA SER A 200 -3.16 20.20 4.22
C SER A 200 -3.08 18.94 3.36
N TRP A 201 -2.02 18.78 2.56
CA TRP A 201 -1.76 17.56 1.79
C TRP A 201 -1.57 16.32 2.69
N GLN A 202 -0.77 16.42 3.76
CA GLN A 202 -0.55 15.31 4.68
C GLN A 202 -1.85 14.90 5.38
N VAL A 203 -2.66 15.88 5.81
CA VAL A 203 -3.98 15.63 6.43
C VAL A 203 -4.94 14.97 5.45
N ARG A 204 -4.98 15.42 4.17
CA ARG A 204 -5.77 14.77 3.12
C ARG A 204 -5.35 13.30 2.94
N LEU A 205 -4.06 12.99 2.99
CA LEU A 205 -3.59 11.60 2.94
C LEU A 205 -4.02 10.77 4.15
N VAL A 206 -3.91 11.31 5.36
CA VAL A 206 -4.38 10.64 6.59
C VAL A 206 -5.88 10.35 6.48
N LEU A 207 -6.69 11.36 6.17
CA LEU A 207 -8.14 11.24 6.03
C LEU A 207 -8.51 10.18 4.99
N ASN A 208 -7.86 10.16 3.82
CA ASN A 208 -8.14 9.16 2.78
C ASN A 208 -7.82 7.73 3.24
N GLN A 209 -6.68 7.52 3.91
CA GLN A 209 -6.28 6.19 4.39
C GLN A 209 -7.22 5.68 5.50
N VAL A 210 -7.62 6.55 6.42
CA VAL A 210 -8.55 6.18 7.49
C VAL A 210 -9.96 5.94 6.93
N LEU A 211 -10.47 6.82 6.06
CA LEU A 211 -11.77 6.65 5.42
C LEU A 211 -11.84 5.37 4.57
N GLN A 212 -10.76 5.00 3.87
CA GLN A 212 -10.71 3.72 3.15
C GLN A 212 -10.92 2.52 4.09
N THR A 213 -10.37 2.59 5.29
CA THR A 213 -10.48 1.52 6.29
C THR A 213 -11.87 1.53 6.92
N LEU A 214 -12.42 2.71 7.23
CA LEU A 214 -13.77 2.88 7.77
C LEU A 214 -14.85 2.48 6.76
N GLU A 215 -14.72 2.81 5.48
CA GLU A 215 -15.61 2.36 4.39
C GLU A 215 -15.78 0.85 4.43
N SER A 216 -14.66 0.14 4.58
CA SER A 216 -14.68 -1.31 4.67
C SER A 216 -15.24 -1.82 6.00
N LEU A 217 -14.88 -1.19 7.13
CA LEU A 217 -15.36 -1.60 8.45
C LEU A 217 -16.88 -1.37 8.60
N HIS A 218 -17.39 -0.24 8.09
CA HIS A 218 -18.80 0.15 8.17
C HIS A 218 -19.67 -0.62 7.16
N GLY A 219 -19.14 -0.93 5.97
CA GLY A 219 -19.91 -1.51 4.87
C GLY A 219 -19.87 -3.03 4.75
N GLN A 220 -18.83 -3.71 5.27
CA GLN A 220 -18.64 -5.14 5.04
C GLN A 220 -19.26 -6.02 6.14
N LYS A 221 -19.48 -7.30 5.81
CA LYS A 221 -19.95 -8.30 6.77
C LYS A 221 -18.76 -8.92 7.48
N PHE A 222 -18.80 -8.95 8.81
CA PHE A 222 -17.77 -9.56 9.64
C PHE A 222 -18.31 -10.81 10.33
N SER A 223 -17.53 -11.89 10.28
CA SER A 223 -17.75 -13.05 11.13
C SER A 223 -17.05 -12.82 12.46
N LEU A 224 -17.85 -12.88 13.52
CA LEU A 224 -17.36 -12.88 14.88
C LEU A 224 -16.86 -14.29 15.24
N PRO A 225 -15.93 -14.43 16.20
CA PRO A 225 -15.47 -15.73 16.68
C PRO A 225 -16.58 -16.64 17.25
N SER A 226 -17.73 -16.08 17.61
CA SER A 226 -18.96 -16.82 17.96
C SER A 226 -19.63 -17.54 16.77
N GLY A 227 -19.16 -17.29 15.54
CA GLY A 227 -19.79 -17.75 14.30
C GLY A 227 -20.92 -16.84 13.80
N GLN A 228 -21.30 -15.81 14.57
CA GLN A 228 -22.30 -14.83 14.15
C GLN A 228 -21.73 -13.91 13.06
N VAL A 229 -22.58 -13.55 12.09
CA VAL A 229 -22.24 -12.58 11.05
C VAL A 229 -22.89 -11.26 11.36
N GLN A 230 -22.09 -10.20 11.46
CA GLN A 230 -22.55 -8.83 11.69
C GLN A 230 -22.36 -8.01 10.41
N GLN A 231 -23.38 -7.24 10.04
CA GLN A 231 -23.31 -6.26 8.95
C GLN A 231 -22.71 -4.97 9.47
N GLY A 232 -21.50 -4.62 9.01
CA GLY A 232 -20.82 -3.40 9.42
C GLY A 232 -20.43 -3.39 10.90
N MET A 233 -19.40 -2.63 11.23
CA MET A 233 -18.98 -2.38 12.59
C MET A 233 -18.40 -0.99 12.68
N ALA A 234 -18.70 -0.25 13.76
CA ALA A 234 -17.99 0.99 14.05
C ALA A 234 -16.65 0.66 14.72
N HIS A 235 -15.60 1.42 14.41
CA HIS A 235 -14.34 1.35 15.15
C HIS A 235 -14.55 1.79 16.59
N GLY A 236 -15.31 2.87 16.80
CA GLY A 236 -15.80 3.35 18.09
C GLY A 236 -14.75 3.97 19.01
N ASN A 237 -13.53 4.13 18.51
CA ASN A 237 -12.38 4.62 19.27
C ASN A 237 -11.38 5.37 18.38
N ILE A 238 -11.83 6.00 17.30
CA ILE A 238 -10.95 6.80 16.42
C ILE A 238 -10.43 8.01 17.19
N SER A 239 -9.11 8.17 17.26
CA SER A 239 -8.41 9.26 17.95
C SER A 239 -6.97 9.35 17.45
N LEU A 240 -6.23 10.37 17.90
CA LEU A 240 -4.80 10.48 17.60
C LEU A 240 -3.98 9.31 18.16
N ASP A 241 -4.47 8.63 19.21
CA ASP A 241 -3.78 7.52 19.88
C ASP A 241 -4.11 6.14 19.30
N SER A 242 -5.22 5.99 18.58
CA SER A 242 -5.61 4.74 17.92
C SER A 242 -5.19 4.65 16.45
N LEU A 243 -4.49 5.66 15.95
CA LEU A 243 -3.96 5.75 14.59
C LEU A 243 -2.44 5.72 14.61
N LEU A 244 -1.84 4.64 14.08
CA LEU A 244 -0.40 4.40 14.03
C LEU A 244 0.20 5.00 12.76
N TYR A 245 1.25 5.79 12.93
CA TYR A 245 2.02 6.39 11.86
C TYR A 245 3.23 5.52 11.51
N VAL A 246 3.24 4.99 10.28
CA VAL A 246 4.29 4.10 9.78
C VAL A 246 5.01 4.81 8.63
N ALA A 247 6.22 5.29 8.87
CA ALA A 247 7.05 5.94 7.85
C ALA A 247 7.87 4.93 7.04
N ASP A 248 7.92 5.15 5.73
CA ASP A 248 8.82 4.54 4.76
C ASP A 248 9.60 5.67 4.04
N LYS A 249 10.73 5.35 3.41
CA LYS A 249 11.76 6.32 2.95
C LYS A 249 11.24 7.50 2.12
N GLU A 250 10.08 7.36 1.45
CA GLU A 250 9.43 8.44 0.70
C GLU A 250 7.90 8.57 0.95
N LYS A 251 7.28 7.75 1.82
CA LYS A 251 5.81 7.72 2.04
C LYS A 251 5.47 7.33 3.48
N PHE A 252 4.25 7.62 3.95
CA PHE A 252 3.77 7.12 5.24
C PHE A 252 2.40 6.46 5.14
N PHE A 253 2.14 5.52 6.04
CA PHE A 253 0.88 4.79 6.16
C PHE A 253 0.25 4.96 7.53
N ILE A 254 -1.09 4.93 7.57
CA ILE A 254 -1.87 5.00 8.79
C ILE A 254 -2.57 3.66 9.04
N HIS A 255 -2.28 3.04 10.19
CA HIS A 255 -2.96 1.82 10.65
C HIS A 255 -3.86 2.12 11.84
N LEU A 256 -5.09 1.62 11.81
CA LEU A 256 -6.08 1.72 12.88
C LEU A 256 -5.85 0.59 13.88
N CYS A 257 -5.93 0.87 15.17
CA CYS A 257 -5.81 -0.12 16.24
C CYS A 257 -6.81 0.18 17.37
N ASP A 258 -6.87 -0.70 18.38
CA ASP A 258 -7.62 -0.43 19.61
C ASP A 258 -9.15 -0.21 19.36
N LEU A 259 -9.82 -1.14 18.66
CA LEU A 259 -11.28 -1.08 18.49
C LEU A 259 -12.01 -1.05 19.83
N ALA A 260 -13.05 -0.24 19.91
CA ALA A 260 -13.94 -0.18 21.07
C ALA A 260 -14.52 -1.55 21.46
N LEU A 261 -14.70 -2.45 20.47
CA LEU A 261 -15.19 -3.81 20.68
C LEU A 261 -14.45 -4.57 21.80
N TRP A 262 -13.14 -4.36 21.92
CA TRP A 262 -12.33 -5.00 22.98
C TRP A 262 -11.76 -4.00 24.00
N GLU A 263 -11.50 -2.75 23.62
CA GLU A 263 -10.99 -1.75 24.59
C GLU A 263 -12.00 -1.48 25.70
N ARG A 264 -13.30 -1.33 25.36
CA ARG A 264 -14.34 -0.96 26.32
C ARG A 264 -14.69 -2.08 27.31
N LEU A 265 -14.20 -3.30 27.08
CA LEU A 265 -14.30 -4.40 28.06
C LEU A 265 -13.50 -4.11 29.34
N PHE A 266 -12.66 -3.07 29.36
CA PHE A 266 -11.85 -2.68 30.50
C PHE A 266 -12.21 -1.29 31.05
N ASP A 267 -13.28 -0.68 30.54
CA ASP A 267 -13.83 0.55 31.12
C ASP A 267 -14.40 0.27 32.51
N PRO A 268 -14.31 1.21 33.48
CA PRO A 268 -14.90 1.03 34.80
C PRO A 268 -16.39 0.64 34.75
N PRO A 269 -16.91 -0.15 35.70
CA PRO A 269 -18.30 -0.63 35.66
C PRO A 269 -19.37 0.47 35.65
N ASN A 270 -19.05 1.65 36.18
CA ASN A 270 -19.96 2.80 36.23
C ASN A 270 -19.89 3.69 34.97
N THR A 271 -19.15 3.28 33.95
CA THR A 271 -19.08 3.99 32.67
C THR A 271 -20.34 3.68 31.84
N GLU A 272 -20.91 4.70 31.22
CA GLU A 272 -22.08 4.54 30.37
C GLU A 272 -21.77 3.65 29.16
N ILE A 273 -22.62 2.65 28.90
CA ILE A 273 -22.44 1.74 27.77
C ILE A 273 -22.90 2.45 26.49
N ILE A 274 -21.94 3.02 25.78
CA ILE A 274 -22.18 3.64 24.48
C ILE A 274 -22.00 2.57 23.39
N ILE A 275 -23.02 2.37 22.56
CA ILE A 275 -22.91 1.54 21.36
C ILE A 275 -22.32 2.42 20.26
N PRO A 276 -21.09 2.16 19.77
CA PRO A 276 -20.47 3.03 18.79
C PRO A 276 -21.17 2.94 17.43
N THR A 277 -21.30 4.07 16.74
CA THR A 277 -21.94 4.13 15.41
C THR A 277 -20.95 4.59 14.33
N PRO A 278 -21.16 4.18 13.05
CA PRO A 278 -20.36 4.68 11.93
C PRO A 278 -20.28 6.20 11.84
N ALA A 279 -21.37 6.90 12.14
CA ALA A 279 -21.41 8.37 12.14
C ALA A 279 -20.47 8.98 13.19
N GLN A 280 -20.37 8.37 14.38
CA GLN A 280 -19.44 8.82 15.42
C GLN A 280 -17.98 8.67 14.99
N ASP A 281 -17.63 7.63 14.22
CA ASP A 281 -16.27 7.47 13.69
C ASP A 281 -15.91 8.60 12.71
N LEU A 282 -16.86 9.06 11.89
CA LEU A 282 -16.65 10.18 10.97
C LEU A 282 -16.44 11.50 11.72
N VAL A 283 -17.25 11.75 12.75
CA VAL A 283 -17.07 12.92 13.62
C VAL A 283 -15.70 12.89 14.29
N ALA A 284 -15.33 11.76 14.89
CA ALA A 284 -14.03 11.58 15.53
C ALA A 284 -12.86 11.78 14.54
N LEU A 285 -12.99 11.27 13.31
CA LEU A 285 -12.01 11.50 12.24
C LEU A 285 -11.91 12.97 11.83
N GLY A 286 -13.03 13.70 11.84
CA GLY A 286 -13.05 15.14 11.66
C GLY A 286 -12.22 15.88 12.71
N TYR A 287 -12.39 15.55 13.99
CA TYR A 287 -11.55 16.10 15.07
C TYR A 287 -10.07 15.72 14.90
N VAL A 288 -9.76 14.48 14.52
CA VAL A 288 -8.37 14.08 14.19
C VAL A 288 -7.80 14.98 13.09
N GLY A 289 -8.53 15.17 11.99
CA GLY A 289 -8.10 16.06 10.90
C GLY A 289 -7.84 17.49 11.36
N PHE A 290 -8.72 18.03 12.21
CA PHE A 290 -8.55 19.35 12.82
C PHE A 290 -7.28 19.42 13.69
N TYR A 291 -7.08 18.47 14.61
CA TYR A 291 -5.91 18.45 15.48
C TYR A 291 -4.59 18.24 14.72
N LEU A 292 -4.60 17.49 13.63
CA LEU A 292 -3.42 17.35 12.77
C LEU A 292 -3.05 18.66 12.08
N LEU A 293 -4.04 19.45 11.65
CA LEU A 293 -3.79 20.79 11.09
C LEU A 293 -3.28 21.76 12.16
N VAL A 294 -3.89 21.75 13.35
CA VAL A 294 -3.49 22.62 14.47
C VAL A 294 -2.13 22.21 15.05
N GLY A 295 -1.79 20.92 14.96
CA GLY A 295 -0.57 20.31 15.52
C GLY A 295 -0.65 19.91 16.99
N ARG A 296 -1.84 20.02 17.60
CA ARG A 296 -2.10 19.69 19.01
C ARG A 296 -3.61 19.51 19.25
N SER A 297 -3.96 18.78 20.31
CA SER A 297 -5.35 18.60 20.76
C SER A 297 -5.73 19.44 21.98
N LEU A 298 -4.73 19.88 22.77
CA LEU A 298 -4.92 20.65 24.00
C LEU A 298 -4.33 22.06 23.88
N ASP A 299 -5.01 23.03 24.50
CA ASP A 299 -4.52 24.39 24.67
C ASP A 299 -3.52 24.48 25.85
N PRO A 300 -2.86 25.64 26.08
CA PRO A 300 -1.96 25.83 27.22
C PRO A 300 -2.62 25.64 28.60
N SER A 301 -3.94 25.74 28.67
CA SER A 301 -4.75 25.52 29.88
C SER A 301 -5.14 24.05 30.08
N HIS A 302 -4.65 23.14 29.22
CA HIS A 302 -5.00 21.72 29.17
C HIS A 302 -6.49 21.44 28.88
N GLN A 303 -7.13 22.32 28.13
CA GLN A 303 -8.49 22.13 27.59
C GLN A 303 -8.42 21.74 26.12
N LEU A 304 -9.42 20.97 25.66
CA LEU A 304 -9.53 20.59 24.25
C LEU A 304 -9.77 21.81 23.36
N ILE A 305 -9.06 21.84 22.23
CA ILE A 305 -9.21 22.89 21.22
C ILE A 305 -10.52 22.65 20.45
N ASP A 306 -11.37 23.67 20.30
CA ASP A 306 -12.70 23.55 19.72
C ASP A 306 -12.70 24.01 18.24
N PRO A 307 -13.04 23.12 17.28
CA PRO A 307 -13.16 23.49 15.87
C PRO A 307 -14.26 24.51 15.58
N ARG A 308 -15.16 24.82 16.54
CA ARG A 308 -16.14 25.91 16.42
C ARG A 308 -15.52 27.30 16.58
N ASP A 309 -14.36 27.42 17.23
CA ASP A 309 -13.67 28.70 17.34
C ASP A 309 -12.80 28.93 16.09
N GLU A 310 -13.29 29.77 15.19
CA GLU A 310 -12.61 30.17 13.96
C GLU A 310 -11.17 30.68 14.18
N ARG A 311 -10.87 31.27 15.34
CA ARG A 311 -9.54 31.77 15.69
C ARG A 311 -8.52 30.67 15.96
N GLN A 312 -9.00 29.45 16.22
CA GLN A 312 -8.16 28.29 16.52
C GLN A 312 -7.74 27.52 15.26
N TRP A 313 -8.31 27.84 14.09
CA TRP A 313 -7.92 27.25 12.82
C TRP A 313 -6.64 27.90 12.28
N PRO A 314 -5.65 27.10 11.83
CA PRO A 314 -4.51 27.63 11.07
C PRO A 314 -4.95 28.06 9.66
N PRO A 315 -4.12 28.80 8.91
CA PRO A 315 -4.32 28.99 7.48
C PRO A 315 -4.45 27.63 6.79
N VAL A 316 -5.62 27.37 6.21
CA VAL A 316 -5.98 26.07 5.60
C VAL A 316 -6.74 26.31 4.32
N GLU A 317 -6.54 25.41 3.37
CA GLU A 317 -7.27 25.40 2.11
C GLU A 317 -8.81 25.30 2.36
N PRO A 318 -9.63 26.22 1.79
CA PRO A 318 -11.06 26.32 2.12
C PRO A 318 -11.87 25.05 1.89
N HIS A 319 -11.57 24.29 0.83
CA HIS A 319 -12.28 23.05 0.51
C HIS A 319 -11.97 21.95 1.53
N LEU A 320 -10.73 21.82 1.99
CA LEU A 320 -10.35 20.90 3.06
C LEU A 320 -10.97 21.29 4.41
N LYS A 321 -10.98 22.59 4.74
CA LYS A 321 -11.65 23.07 5.96
C LYS A 321 -13.14 22.72 5.94
N LYS A 322 -13.82 23.02 4.84
CA LYS A 322 -15.23 22.66 4.65
C LYS A 322 -15.45 21.15 4.75
N PHE A 323 -14.56 20.35 4.15
CA PHE A 323 -14.61 18.90 4.25
C PHE A 323 -14.53 18.40 5.70
N ILE A 324 -13.61 18.95 6.50
CA ILE A 324 -13.46 18.60 7.93
C ILE A 324 -14.69 19.05 8.73
N LEU A 325 -15.25 20.23 8.47
CA LEU A 325 -16.47 20.69 9.13
C LEU A 325 -17.68 19.79 8.84
N ARG A 326 -17.81 19.27 7.61
CA ARG A 326 -18.80 18.25 7.26
C ARG A 326 -18.60 16.93 8.03
N LEU A 327 -17.35 16.48 8.20
CA LEU A 327 -17.06 15.30 9.04
C LEU A 327 -17.50 15.51 10.49
N ILE A 328 -17.21 16.68 11.07
CA ILE A 328 -17.53 17.01 12.47
C ILE A 328 -19.05 17.22 12.69
N GLY A 329 -19.82 17.46 11.63
CA GLY A 329 -21.24 17.77 11.70
C GLY A 329 -21.54 19.24 12.00
N LEU A 330 -20.61 20.14 11.66
CA LEU A 330 -20.80 21.60 11.69
C LEU A 330 -21.23 22.17 10.32
N ASP A 331 -21.36 21.30 9.31
CA ASP A 331 -21.94 21.53 7.99
C ASP A 331 -22.75 20.27 7.62
N VAL A 332 -23.28 20.16 6.40
CA VAL A 332 -24.03 18.98 5.94
C VAL A 332 -23.17 17.73 6.05
N SER A 333 -23.50 16.89 7.04
CA SER A 333 -22.78 15.66 7.36
C SER A 333 -22.75 14.68 6.19
N PHE A 334 -21.77 13.78 6.21
CA PHE A 334 -21.74 12.63 5.31
C PHE A 334 -22.60 11.50 5.87
N GLU A 335 -23.35 10.82 5.01
CA GLU A 335 -24.17 9.67 5.38
C GLU A 335 -23.32 8.41 5.63
N SER A 336 -22.12 8.34 5.03
CA SER A 336 -21.22 7.19 5.15
C SER A 336 -19.75 7.54 4.93
N ALA A 337 -18.85 6.64 5.36
CA ALA A 337 -17.42 6.74 5.07
C ALA A 337 -17.12 6.67 3.57
N GLU A 338 -17.91 5.93 2.79
CA GLU A 338 -17.81 5.87 1.32
C GLU A 338 -18.06 7.26 0.70
N GLU A 339 -19.16 7.90 1.09
CA GLU A 339 -19.52 9.24 0.61
C GLU A 339 -18.44 10.26 0.98
N ALA A 340 -17.99 10.24 2.24
CA ALA A 340 -16.91 11.10 2.72
C ALA A 340 -15.62 10.89 1.90
N ARG A 341 -15.23 9.64 1.63
CA ARG A 341 -14.02 9.35 0.86
C ARG A 341 -14.13 9.82 -0.59
N LEU A 342 -15.25 9.57 -1.25
CA LEU A 342 -15.51 10.04 -2.62
C LEU A 342 -15.49 11.57 -2.70
N ALA A 343 -16.02 12.27 -1.70
CA ALA A 343 -15.97 13.71 -1.63
C ALA A 343 -14.53 14.24 -1.40
N LEU A 344 -13.73 13.56 -0.57
CA LEU A 344 -12.32 13.90 -0.35
C LEU A 344 -11.48 13.79 -1.62
N LEU A 345 -11.69 12.71 -2.40
CA LEU A 345 -10.96 12.48 -3.65
C LEU A 345 -11.33 13.47 -4.78
N LYS A 346 -12.47 14.15 -4.66
CA LYS A 346 -12.93 15.20 -5.59
C LYS A 346 -12.50 16.60 -5.20
N LEU A 347 -11.87 16.79 -4.02
CA LEU A 347 -11.35 18.11 -3.66
C LEU A 347 -10.29 18.52 -4.69
N PRO A 348 -10.28 19.80 -5.11
CA PRO A 348 -9.27 20.28 -6.05
C PRO A 348 -7.86 20.09 -5.44
N PRO A 349 -6.84 19.87 -6.27
CA PRO A 349 -5.45 19.84 -5.81
C PRO A 349 -5.12 21.17 -5.11
N ASP A 350 -4.31 21.10 -4.05
CA ASP A 350 -3.91 22.30 -3.29
C ASP A 350 -3.33 23.34 -4.26
N GLN A 351 -4.07 24.43 -4.47
CA GLN A 351 -3.47 25.63 -5.06
C GLN A 351 -2.50 26.13 -4.00
N HIS A 352 -1.21 26.19 -4.32
CA HIS A 352 -0.26 26.90 -3.47
C HIS A 352 -0.81 28.31 -3.26
N ILE A 353 -1.37 28.57 -2.07
CA ILE A 353 -1.56 29.92 -1.61
C ILE A 353 -0.14 30.40 -1.32
N ASP A 354 0.48 30.99 -2.34
CA ASP A 354 1.53 31.96 -2.11
C ASP A 354 0.90 33.00 -1.19
N ILE A 355 1.23 32.92 0.10
CA ILE A 355 1.02 34.03 1.00
C ILE A 355 1.95 35.10 0.46
N LEU A 356 1.40 35.97 -0.38
CA LEU A 356 1.91 37.30 -0.61
C LEU A 356 2.07 37.92 0.77
N VAL A 357 3.29 37.89 1.29
CA VAL A 357 3.71 38.76 2.38
C VAL A 357 3.66 40.16 1.80
N VAL A 358 2.46 40.75 1.87
CA VAL A 358 2.29 42.19 1.76
C VAL A 358 3.01 42.74 2.98
N GLU A 359 4.20 43.30 2.77
CA GLU A 359 4.84 44.19 3.73
C GLU A 359 3.88 45.36 3.96
N THR A 360 3.00 45.22 4.95
CA THR A 360 2.31 46.35 5.54
C THR A 360 3.31 47.10 6.40
N ALA A 361 3.94 48.10 5.79
CA ALA A 361 4.53 49.20 6.54
C ALA A 361 3.45 49.76 7.49
N SER A 362 3.71 49.67 8.79
CA SER A 362 2.93 50.35 9.83
C SER A 362 3.83 51.38 10.51
N PRO A 363 3.24 52.49 10.99
CA PRO A 363 3.86 53.80 11.00
C PRO A 363 4.85 53.99 12.15
N GLU A 364 5.76 54.92 11.90
CA GLU A 364 6.63 55.53 12.89
C GLU A 364 5.83 56.01 14.10
N ASP A 365 6.21 55.56 15.29
CA ASP A 365 6.01 56.32 16.52
C ASP A 365 7.34 56.41 17.28
N ASP A 366 7.79 57.66 17.37
CA ASP A 366 8.92 58.17 18.11
C ASP A 366 8.68 57.99 19.63
N HIS A 367 9.67 57.49 20.37
CA HIS A 367 10.23 58.19 21.53
C HIS A 367 11.43 57.47 22.19
N THR A 368 12.51 58.23 22.21
CA THR A 368 13.82 58.10 22.86
C THR A 368 13.93 57.51 24.29
N LYS A 369 14.95 56.66 24.56
CA LYS A 369 16.18 56.93 25.41
C LYS A 369 16.86 55.69 26.04
N LEU A 370 18.15 55.52 25.71
CA LEU A 370 19.36 55.06 26.46
C LEU A 370 19.35 53.87 27.45
N ARG A 371 20.23 52.86 27.21
CA ARG A 371 21.47 52.53 28.00
C ARG A 371 22.19 51.19 27.59
N ARG A 372 23.39 51.32 26.99
CA ARG A 372 24.68 50.54 27.00
C ARG A 372 24.78 48.97 26.92
N PRO A 373 25.91 48.41 26.36
CA PRO A 373 26.03 47.09 25.71
C PRO A 373 26.52 45.97 26.68
N PRO A 374 26.63 44.65 26.32
CA PRO A 374 27.94 44.13 25.80
C PRO A 374 28.09 42.66 25.22
N TYR A 375 29.32 42.33 24.78
CA TYR A 375 30.09 41.05 24.84
C TYR A 375 29.72 39.73 24.09
N TRP A 376 28.68 39.61 23.25
CA TRP A 376 28.37 38.30 22.62
C TRP A 376 29.07 37.97 21.28
N LEU A 377 30.05 38.78 20.84
CA LEU A 377 30.68 38.58 19.52
C LEU A 377 31.95 37.71 19.53
N PHE A 378 32.53 37.40 20.70
CA PHE A 378 33.75 36.57 20.77
C PHE A 378 33.49 35.08 21.11
N GLY A 379 32.28 34.72 21.56
CA GLY A 379 31.95 33.33 21.91
C GLY A 379 31.67 32.42 20.70
N ILE A 380 31.19 33.00 19.59
CA ILE A 380 30.69 32.22 18.44
C ILE A 380 31.84 31.64 17.61
N LEU A 381 33.01 32.29 17.57
CA LEU A 381 34.15 31.79 16.79
C LEU A 381 34.86 30.60 17.45
N GLY A 382 34.82 30.49 18.79
CA GLY A 382 35.47 29.41 19.53
C GLY A 382 34.73 28.07 19.45
N LEU A 383 33.39 28.11 19.39
CA LEU A 383 32.55 26.90 19.37
C LEU A 383 32.57 26.17 18.03
N SER A 384 32.69 26.90 16.91
CA SER A 384 32.76 26.30 15.58
C SER A 384 34.05 25.51 15.33
N LEU A 385 35.18 25.95 15.90
CA LEU A 385 36.46 25.25 15.79
C LEU A 385 36.52 23.97 16.64
N LEU A 386 35.82 23.95 17.78
CA LEU A 386 35.71 22.79 18.66
C LEU A 386 34.81 21.69 18.08
N GLY A 387 33.73 22.07 17.38
CA GLY A 387 32.82 21.11 16.71
C GLY A 387 33.49 20.31 15.59
N ILE A 388 34.39 20.94 14.82
CA ILE A 388 35.11 20.28 13.72
C ILE A 388 36.14 19.27 14.26
N LEU A 389 36.78 19.59 15.39
CA LEU A 389 37.76 18.72 16.05
C LEU A 389 37.10 17.49 16.69
N VAL A 390 35.88 17.63 17.23
CA VAL A 390 35.10 16.52 17.80
C VAL A 390 34.55 15.60 16.71
N TRP A 391 34.13 16.12 15.55
CA TRP A 391 33.64 15.29 14.44
C TRP A 391 34.74 14.42 13.82
N ALA A 392 35.99 14.90 13.79
CA ALA A 392 37.12 14.16 13.22
C ALA A 392 37.66 13.02 14.11
N LEU A 393 37.28 12.95 15.39
CA LEU A 393 37.83 12.01 16.37
C LEU A 393 36.85 10.91 16.83
N ILE A 394 35.63 10.86 16.27
CA ILE A 394 34.64 9.80 16.60
C ILE A 394 34.85 8.60 15.66
N PRO A 395 35.18 7.40 16.17
CA PRO A 395 35.31 6.20 15.35
C PRO A 395 33.95 5.78 14.79
N LYS A 396 33.86 5.62 13.47
CA LYS A 396 32.64 5.17 12.78
C LYS A 396 32.31 3.72 13.16
N SER A 397 31.43 3.53 14.13
CA SER A 397 30.77 2.25 14.39
C SER A 397 29.66 2.03 13.35
N GLN A 398 29.82 1.00 12.53
CA GLN A 398 28.79 0.50 11.62
C GLN A 398 27.60 -0.01 12.43
N ALA A 399 26.49 0.76 12.45
CA ALA A 399 25.20 0.28 12.93
C ALA A 399 24.51 -0.49 11.80
N GLY A 400 24.28 -1.78 12.02
CA GLY A 400 23.74 -2.73 11.06
C GLY A 400 22.27 -2.47 10.71
N ASN A 401 21.98 -2.67 9.42
CA ASN A 401 20.65 -2.71 8.82
C ASN A 401 19.80 -3.84 9.44
N LEU A 402 18.53 -3.58 9.76
CA LEU A 402 17.49 -4.61 9.84
C LEU A 402 16.43 -4.30 8.77
N ALA A 403 16.55 -5.03 7.67
CA ALA A 403 15.73 -4.96 6.48
C ALA A 403 14.40 -5.72 6.67
N ASP A 404 13.34 -5.18 6.09
CA ASP A 404 12.04 -5.81 5.93
C ASP A 404 12.19 -7.00 4.96
N ASN A 405 12.30 -8.20 5.53
CA ASN A 405 12.59 -9.45 4.82
C ASN A 405 11.36 -10.37 4.92
N ASP A 406 10.34 -10.10 4.12
CA ASP A 406 9.23 -11.02 3.91
C ASP A 406 9.74 -12.19 3.05
N PHE A 407 10.33 -13.20 3.68
CA PHE A 407 10.92 -14.31 2.94
C PHE A 407 9.82 -15.26 2.45
N LEU A 408 9.57 -15.23 1.14
CA LEU A 408 8.78 -16.22 0.39
C LEU A 408 8.97 -17.63 0.97
N THR A 409 7.85 -18.32 1.27
CA THR A 409 7.81 -19.72 1.71
C THR A 409 8.81 -20.56 0.90
N CYS A 410 9.66 -21.35 1.57
CA CYS A 410 10.82 -21.96 0.92
C CYS A 410 10.46 -22.72 -0.36
N CYS A 411 9.58 -23.71 -0.27
CA CYS A 411 9.62 -24.76 -1.26
C CYS A 411 8.22 -25.14 -1.80
N ILE A 412 8.16 -25.50 -3.08
CA ILE A 412 6.93 -25.84 -3.82
C ILE A 412 6.16 -26.98 -3.14
N LYS A 413 6.89 -27.95 -2.57
CA LYS A 413 6.33 -29.10 -1.85
C LYS A 413 5.56 -28.74 -0.58
N ASP A 414 5.85 -27.58 0.02
CA ASP A 414 5.29 -27.16 1.31
C ASP A 414 3.93 -26.46 1.15
N ILE A 415 3.48 -26.24 -0.10
CA ILE A 415 2.14 -25.76 -0.39
C ILE A 415 1.13 -26.87 -0.11
N SER A 416 0.38 -26.69 0.97
CA SER A 416 -0.68 -27.61 1.39
C SER A 416 -1.99 -27.37 0.64
N ALA A 417 -2.86 -28.39 0.67
CA ALA A 417 -4.20 -28.35 0.10
C ALA A 417 -4.28 -28.07 -1.41
N ILE A 418 -3.30 -28.57 -2.18
CA ILE A 418 -3.40 -28.60 -3.65
C ILE A 418 -4.42 -29.67 -4.07
N PRO A 419 -5.49 -29.31 -4.79
CA PRO A 419 -6.47 -30.28 -5.25
C PRO A 419 -5.82 -31.24 -6.25
N GLY A 420 -6.04 -32.54 -6.09
CA GLY A 420 -5.60 -33.52 -7.07
C GLY A 420 -6.53 -33.53 -8.28
N GLY A 421 -5.97 -33.51 -9.49
CA GLY A 421 -6.77 -33.55 -10.71
C GLY A 421 -6.01 -33.05 -11.94
N LYS A 422 -6.70 -33.08 -13.08
CA LYS A 422 -6.26 -32.43 -14.33
C LYS A 422 -6.96 -31.09 -14.44
N PHE A 423 -6.19 -30.03 -14.66
CA PHE A 423 -6.70 -28.66 -14.68
C PHE A 423 -6.29 -27.96 -15.97
N ASN A 424 -7.28 -27.41 -16.67
CA ASN A 424 -7.04 -26.61 -17.86
C ASN A 424 -6.67 -25.20 -17.44
N TYR A 425 -5.64 -24.63 -18.06
CA TYR A 425 -5.32 -23.22 -17.87
C TYR A 425 -4.87 -22.59 -19.18
N THR A 426 -4.96 -21.27 -19.26
CA THR A 426 -4.74 -20.53 -20.50
C THR A 426 -3.84 -19.32 -20.31
N ALA A 427 -3.32 -18.80 -21.41
CA ALA A 427 -2.56 -17.56 -21.52
C ALA A 427 -2.53 -17.15 -23.01
N GLU A 428 -2.21 -15.89 -23.30
CA GLU A 428 -2.03 -15.43 -24.68
C GLU A 428 -0.94 -16.24 -25.41
N GLU A 429 -1.23 -16.77 -26.59
CA GLU A 429 -0.35 -17.62 -27.38
C GLU A 429 1.02 -16.99 -27.68
N ALA A 430 1.03 -15.71 -28.07
CA ALA A 430 2.27 -14.98 -28.34
C ALA A 430 2.93 -14.41 -27.06
N GLY A 431 2.18 -14.36 -25.96
CA GLY A 431 2.52 -13.64 -24.73
C GLY A 431 3.70 -14.19 -23.95
N THR A 432 4.09 -13.46 -22.91
CA THR A 432 5.24 -13.78 -22.05
C THR A 432 5.16 -15.19 -21.45
N TRP A 433 4.00 -15.60 -20.93
CA TRP A 433 3.87 -16.90 -20.27
C TRP A 433 4.09 -18.07 -21.23
N SER A 434 3.50 -18.00 -22.42
CA SER A 434 3.63 -19.00 -23.48
C SER A 434 5.07 -19.13 -23.95
N TYR A 435 5.78 -18.00 -24.05
CA TYR A 435 7.19 -17.98 -24.36
C TYR A 435 8.01 -18.75 -23.31
N ILE A 436 7.90 -18.43 -22.02
CA ILE A 436 8.71 -19.09 -20.98
C ILE A 436 8.35 -20.57 -20.80
N LEU A 437 7.15 -20.98 -21.18
CA LEU A 437 6.69 -22.35 -21.05
C LEU A 437 7.15 -23.25 -22.21
N ARG A 438 7.16 -22.73 -23.44
CA ARG A 438 7.49 -23.50 -24.66
C ARG A 438 8.99 -23.68 -24.89
N HIS A 439 9.83 -22.83 -24.33
CA HIS A 439 11.28 -22.87 -24.57
C HIS A 439 11.98 -23.73 -23.51
N ALA A 440 12.27 -24.98 -23.87
CA ALA A 440 13.17 -25.86 -23.11
C ALA A 440 14.58 -25.23 -23.00
N ASN A 441 15.37 -25.62 -21.99
CA ASN A 441 16.72 -25.13 -21.69
C ASN A 441 16.82 -23.72 -21.07
N ILE A 442 15.73 -22.97 -20.98
CA ILE A 442 15.74 -21.68 -20.24
C ILE A 442 15.97 -21.90 -18.74
N ILE A 443 15.46 -23.01 -18.18
CA ILE A 443 15.47 -23.28 -16.74
C ILE A 443 16.48 -24.38 -16.37
N SER A 444 16.53 -25.44 -17.17
CA SER A 444 17.46 -26.56 -17.04
C SER A 444 17.56 -27.34 -18.35
N GLN A 445 18.68 -28.03 -18.56
CA GLN A 445 18.89 -28.87 -19.74
C GLN A 445 17.73 -29.86 -19.93
N ASP A 446 17.13 -29.83 -21.13
CA ASP A 446 16.06 -30.70 -21.62
C ASP A 446 14.73 -30.67 -20.83
N LYS A 447 14.48 -29.63 -20.01
CA LYS A 447 13.18 -29.47 -19.31
C LYS A 447 12.64 -28.04 -19.33
N ASN A 448 11.33 -27.90 -19.46
CA ASN A 448 10.63 -26.62 -19.41
C ASN A 448 10.09 -26.29 -18.00
N LEU A 449 9.47 -25.10 -17.82
CA LEU A 449 8.95 -24.65 -16.53
C LEU A 449 7.88 -25.60 -15.97
N GLU A 450 6.91 -26.00 -16.80
CA GLU A 450 5.78 -26.82 -16.39
C GLU A 450 6.23 -28.20 -15.92
N GLU A 451 7.17 -28.83 -16.62
CA GLU A 451 7.77 -30.11 -16.23
C GLU A 451 8.48 -30.01 -14.87
N LYS A 452 9.18 -28.90 -14.61
CA LYS A 452 9.82 -28.65 -13.31
C LYS A 452 8.83 -28.46 -12.19
N LEU A 453 7.71 -27.76 -12.44
CA LEU A 453 6.65 -27.61 -11.44
C LEU A 453 5.96 -28.95 -11.18
N LEU A 454 5.72 -29.77 -12.22
CA LEU A 454 5.11 -31.09 -12.10
C LEU A 454 5.98 -32.09 -11.32
N GLU A 455 7.30 -32.09 -11.53
CA GLU A 455 8.25 -32.90 -10.74
C GLU A 455 8.16 -32.61 -9.25
N ARG A 456 8.00 -31.32 -8.89
CA ARG A 456 7.97 -30.84 -7.50
C ARG A 456 6.60 -30.97 -6.87
N GLN A 457 5.55 -30.98 -7.68
CA GLN A 457 4.16 -31.14 -7.25
C GLN A 457 3.34 -32.05 -8.19
N PRO A 458 3.47 -33.39 -8.10
CA PRO A 458 2.80 -34.32 -9.00
C PRO A 458 1.27 -34.32 -8.94
N LYS A 459 0.67 -33.74 -7.89
CA LYS A 459 -0.78 -33.60 -7.75
C LYS A 459 -1.39 -32.57 -8.71
N LEU A 460 -0.55 -31.67 -9.23
CA LEU A 460 -0.96 -30.57 -10.10
C LEU A 460 -0.73 -30.93 -11.57
N GLN A 461 -1.63 -31.73 -12.15
CA GLN A 461 -1.56 -32.05 -13.59
C GLN A 461 -2.20 -30.91 -14.38
N LEU A 462 -1.36 -30.09 -14.99
CA LEU A 462 -1.80 -28.93 -15.77
C LEU A 462 -1.94 -29.29 -17.26
N ASN A 463 -2.90 -28.64 -17.92
CA ASN A 463 -3.12 -28.74 -19.35
C ASN A 463 -3.22 -27.34 -19.95
N TYR A 464 -2.17 -26.91 -20.63
CA TYR A 464 -2.06 -25.58 -21.19
C TYR A 464 -2.85 -25.43 -22.50
N GLN A 465 -3.71 -24.40 -22.56
CA GLN A 465 -4.55 -24.07 -23.71
C GLN A 465 -4.29 -22.60 -24.15
N PRO A 466 -3.41 -22.36 -25.13
CA PRO A 466 -3.11 -21.01 -25.61
C PRO A 466 -4.32 -20.36 -26.27
N GLU A 467 -4.50 -19.06 -26.08
CA GLU A 467 -5.57 -18.26 -26.69
C GLU A 467 -4.98 -17.09 -27.50
N PRO A 468 -5.65 -16.59 -28.56
CA PRO A 468 -5.07 -15.56 -29.43
C PRO A 468 -4.74 -14.22 -28.76
N SER A 469 -5.40 -13.88 -27.65
CA SER A 469 -5.16 -12.64 -26.88
C SER A 469 -5.31 -12.86 -25.37
N GLY A 470 -4.80 -11.92 -24.57
CA GLY A 470 -4.95 -11.94 -23.10
C GLY A 470 -6.41 -11.89 -22.65
N GLU A 471 -7.25 -11.13 -23.33
CA GLU A 471 -8.69 -11.05 -23.06
C GLU A 471 -9.41 -12.36 -23.41
N ALA A 472 -9.03 -13.00 -24.52
CA ALA A 472 -9.56 -14.31 -24.89
C ALA A 472 -9.18 -15.37 -23.84
N ALA A 473 -7.94 -15.35 -23.35
CA ALA A 473 -7.49 -16.20 -22.24
C ALA A 473 -8.33 -15.96 -20.97
N ILE A 474 -8.53 -14.70 -20.56
CA ILE A 474 -9.36 -14.38 -19.40
C ILE A 474 -10.82 -14.82 -19.59
N ALA A 475 -11.37 -14.68 -20.80
CA ALA A 475 -12.73 -15.09 -21.13
C ALA A 475 -12.96 -16.61 -20.99
N GLN A 476 -11.94 -17.46 -21.20
CA GLN A 476 -12.07 -18.90 -20.96
C GLN A 476 -12.27 -19.23 -19.47
N VAL A 477 -11.73 -18.41 -18.56
CA VAL A 477 -11.95 -18.57 -17.11
C VAL A 477 -13.38 -18.20 -16.73
N MET A 478 -13.88 -17.09 -17.29
CA MET A 478 -15.26 -16.64 -17.10
C MET A 478 -16.27 -17.68 -17.58
N SER A 479 -16.05 -18.26 -18.77
CA SER A 479 -16.91 -19.31 -19.32
C SER A 479 -16.77 -20.68 -18.64
N GLY A 480 -15.80 -20.85 -17.74
CA GLY A 480 -15.53 -22.11 -17.03
C GLY A 480 -14.83 -23.17 -17.86
N LYS A 481 -14.36 -22.85 -19.07
CA LYS A 481 -13.58 -23.75 -19.93
C LYS A 481 -12.14 -23.93 -19.42
N ALA A 482 -11.59 -22.89 -18.80
CA ALA A 482 -10.30 -22.92 -18.10
C ALA A 482 -10.49 -22.69 -16.60
N ASN A 483 -9.66 -23.34 -15.78
CA ASN A 483 -9.66 -23.17 -14.33
C ASN A 483 -9.00 -21.84 -13.90
N PHE A 484 -7.98 -21.41 -14.63
CA PHE A 484 -7.32 -20.12 -14.46
C PHE A 484 -6.64 -19.69 -15.76
N ALA A 485 -6.28 -18.42 -15.85
CA ALA A 485 -5.50 -17.81 -16.91
C ALA A 485 -4.24 -17.16 -16.32
N ILE A 486 -3.23 -16.94 -17.14
CA ILE A 486 -2.04 -16.16 -16.77
C ILE A 486 -1.94 -14.99 -17.71
N SER A 487 -1.94 -13.77 -17.15
CA SER A 487 -1.97 -12.53 -17.92
C SER A 487 -1.39 -11.38 -17.12
N GLY A 488 -0.91 -10.36 -17.82
CA GLY A 488 -0.56 -9.05 -17.27
C GLY A 488 -1.69 -8.01 -17.32
N LEU A 489 -2.84 -8.35 -17.93
CA LEU A 489 -4.04 -7.50 -17.97
C LEU A 489 -4.86 -7.62 -16.68
N VAL A 490 -4.34 -7.10 -15.57
CA VAL A 490 -4.96 -7.26 -14.24
C VAL A 490 -5.77 -6.06 -13.75
N ASN A 491 -5.68 -4.92 -14.44
CA ASN A 491 -6.28 -3.65 -13.98
C ASN A 491 -7.78 -3.54 -14.28
N GLU A 492 -8.29 -4.30 -15.24
CA GLU A 492 -9.66 -4.23 -15.77
C GLU A 492 -10.34 -5.61 -15.74
N LEU A 493 -10.15 -6.37 -14.65
CA LEU A 493 -10.77 -7.69 -14.51
C LEU A 493 -12.25 -7.56 -14.11
N ALA A 494 -13.06 -8.48 -14.63
CA ALA A 494 -14.45 -8.62 -14.21
C ALA A 494 -14.55 -8.94 -12.71
N PRO A 495 -15.56 -8.43 -11.97
CA PRO A 495 -15.67 -8.61 -10.51
C PRO A 495 -15.70 -10.07 -10.04
N GLU A 496 -16.13 -11.00 -10.90
CA GLU A 496 -16.22 -12.43 -10.64
C GLU A 496 -14.85 -13.13 -10.74
N LEU A 497 -13.82 -12.41 -11.18
CA LEU A 497 -12.45 -12.90 -11.28
C LEU A 497 -11.60 -12.35 -10.14
N LYS A 498 -10.69 -13.19 -9.64
CA LYS A 498 -9.63 -12.82 -8.72
C LYS A 498 -8.30 -12.96 -9.45
N SER A 499 -7.30 -12.20 -9.02
CA SER A 499 -5.94 -12.35 -9.53
C SER A 499 -4.92 -12.34 -8.39
N LYS A 500 -3.80 -13.01 -8.63
CA LYS A 500 -2.65 -12.98 -7.72
C LYS A 500 -1.37 -12.81 -8.51
N GLU A 501 -0.65 -11.73 -8.24
CA GLU A 501 0.65 -11.45 -8.86
C GLU A 501 1.65 -12.56 -8.50
N VAL A 502 2.37 -13.05 -9.50
CA VAL A 502 3.37 -14.12 -9.36
C VAL A 502 4.75 -13.73 -9.86
N ALA A 503 4.87 -12.68 -10.68
CA ALA A 503 6.13 -12.08 -11.10
C ALA A 503 5.85 -10.70 -11.70
N TYR A 504 6.88 -10.01 -12.19
CA TYR A 504 6.74 -8.85 -13.07
C TYR A 504 7.39 -9.13 -14.43
N ASP A 505 6.89 -8.43 -15.44
CA ASP A 505 7.55 -8.21 -16.73
C ASP A 505 7.43 -6.71 -17.05
N GLY A 506 7.96 -6.26 -18.19
CA GLY A 506 7.76 -4.90 -18.63
C GLY A 506 8.01 -4.71 -20.10
N LEU A 507 7.43 -3.65 -20.66
CA LEU A 507 7.79 -3.24 -22.00
C LEU A 507 9.09 -2.45 -21.94
N VAL A 508 10.08 -2.91 -22.69
CA VAL A 508 11.36 -2.26 -22.87
C VAL A 508 11.36 -1.65 -24.25
N VAL A 509 11.59 -0.34 -24.31
CA VAL A 509 11.85 0.34 -25.57
C VAL A 509 13.33 0.19 -25.87
N PHE A 510 13.67 -0.22 -27.08
CA PHE A 510 15.05 -0.46 -27.47
C PHE A 510 15.35 0.02 -28.88
N VAL A 511 16.61 0.38 -29.08
CA VAL A 511 17.23 0.72 -30.37
C VAL A 511 18.41 -0.23 -30.61
N ALA A 512 18.97 -0.23 -31.81
CA ALA A 512 20.16 -1.03 -32.12
C ALA A 512 21.28 -0.77 -31.11
N PHE A 513 21.84 -1.84 -30.53
CA PHE A 513 23.05 -1.72 -29.73
C PHE A 513 24.22 -1.51 -30.69
N SER A 514 24.71 -0.29 -30.73
CA SER A 514 25.98 0.04 -31.37
C SER A 514 26.96 0.41 -30.28
N TYR A 515 28.17 -0.15 -30.32
CA TYR A 515 29.24 0.26 -29.41
C TYR A 515 29.29 1.80 -29.36
N ALA A 516 29.30 2.38 -28.17
CA ALA A 516 29.20 3.84 -27.95
C ALA A 516 30.22 4.69 -28.73
N LYS A 517 31.24 4.05 -29.30
CA LYS A 517 32.31 4.64 -30.12
C LYS A 517 32.01 4.67 -31.62
N ARG A 518 30.92 4.08 -32.10
CA ARG A 518 30.51 4.13 -33.51
C ARG A 518 29.84 5.46 -33.83
N ASP A 519 30.14 6.01 -35.00
CA ASP A 519 29.43 7.16 -35.55
C ASP A 519 27.92 6.87 -35.64
N LYS A 520 27.09 7.89 -35.43
CA LYS A 520 25.61 7.79 -35.44
C LYS A 520 25.00 6.88 -34.35
N SER A 521 25.71 6.55 -33.26
CA SER A 521 25.16 5.75 -32.16
C SER A 521 23.90 6.36 -31.52
N LEU A 522 22.74 5.71 -31.71
CA LEU A 522 21.46 6.14 -31.13
C LEU A 522 21.45 6.11 -29.60
N PRO A 523 21.98 5.09 -28.91
CA PRO A 523 22.09 5.12 -27.45
C PRO A 523 22.82 6.37 -26.94
N GLN A 524 23.92 6.77 -27.58
CA GLN A 524 24.67 7.96 -27.20
C GLN A 524 23.90 9.25 -27.52
N ALA A 525 23.32 9.36 -28.71
CA ALA A 525 22.53 10.52 -29.13
C ALA A 525 21.35 10.79 -28.19
N LEU A 526 20.67 9.74 -27.76
CA LEU A 526 19.53 9.80 -26.84
C LEU A 526 19.94 9.87 -25.36
N LYS A 527 21.25 9.86 -25.06
CA LYS A 527 21.79 9.75 -23.68
C LYS A 527 21.20 8.55 -22.92
N GLY A 528 20.90 7.48 -23.64
CA GLY A 528 20.35 6.23 -23.12
C GLY A 528 18.91 6.29 -22.62
N GLN A 529 18.14 7.32 -22.95
CA GLN A 529 16.78 7.53 -22.43
C GLN A 529 15.80 8.08 -23.48
N ILE A 530 14.49 7.89 -23.25
CA ILE A 530 13.43 8.41 -24.11
C ILE A 530 12.18 8.76 -23.30
N THR A 531 11.50 9.85 -23.67
CA THR A 531 10.25 10.28 -22.99
C THR A 531 9.02 9.68 -23.64
N PHE A 532 7.93 9.55 -22.88
CA PHE A 532 6.63 9.14 -23.41
C PHE A 532 6.11 10.11 -24.48
N GLU A 533 6.40 11.40 -24.38
CA GLU A 533 6.07 12.35 -25.43
C GLU A 533 6.82 12.04 -26.74
N GLN A 534 8.12 11.76 -26.67
CA GLN A 534 8.90 11.37 -27.84
C GLN A 534 8.40 10.06 -28.44
N LEU A 535 8.08 9.06 -27.59
CA LEU A 535 7.49 7.80 -28.04
C LEU A 535 6.15 8.02 -28.74
N ARG A 536 5.27 8.84 -28.19
CA ARG A 536 4.00 9.20 -28.85
C ARG A 536 4.25 9.80 -30.22
N LYS A 537 5.09 10.83 -30.31
CA LYS A 537 5.42 11.51 -31.58
C LYS A 537 6.03 10.56 -32.62
N LEU A 538 6.87 9.61 -32.20
CA LEU A 538 7.41 8.57 -33.08
C LEU A 538 6.29 7.65 -33.57
N TYR A 539 5.53 7.05 -32.65
CA TYR A 539 4.52 6.03 -32.95
C TYR A 539 3.20 6.58 -33.52
N THR A 540 3.02 7.90 -33.59
CA THR A 540 1.97 8.57 -34.37
C THR A 540 2.48 9.13 -35.70
N GLY A 541 3.78 9.02 -35.98
CA GLY A 541 4.42 9.43 -37.23
C GLY A 541 4.75 10.92 -37.35
N GLU A 542 4.67 11.69 -36.27
CA GLU A 542 5.09 13.11 -36.22
C GLU A 542 6.62 13.25 -36.34
N ILE A 543 7.36 12.28 -35.80
CA ILE A 543 8.81 12.20 -35.93
C ILE A 543 9.16 11.08 -36.89
N THR A 544 9.90 11.42 -37.94
CA THR A 544 10.27 10.49 -39.01
C THR A 544 11.79 10.38 -39.19
N ASN A 545 12.56 11.22 -38.51
CA ASN A 545 14.02 11.25 -38.56
C ASN A 545 14.62 11.57 -37.18
N TRP A 546 15.73 10.89 -36.85
CA TRP A 546 16.38 11.01 -35.54
C TRP A 546 16.97 12.39 -35.23
N LYS A 547 17.25 13.23 -36.24
CA LYS A 547 17.70 14.63 -36.02
C LYS A 547 16.67 15.48 -35.31
N GLN A 548 15.38 15.15 -35.42
CA GLN A 548 14.30 15.83 -34.71
C GLN A 548 14.38 15.60 -33.19
N LEU A 549 15.14 14.59 -32.75
CA LEU A 549 15.41 14.26 -31.35
C LEU A 549 16.87 14.55 -30.95
N GLY A 550 17.60 15.32 -31.76
CA GLY A 550 19.02 15.63 -31.53
C GLY A 550 19.98 14.49 -31.89
N GLY A 551 19.49 13.48 -32.62
CA GLY A 551 20.30 12.37 -33.12
C GLY A 551 20.85 12.58 -34.54
N PRO A 552 21.45 11.54 -35.14
CA PRO A 552 21.95 11.58 -36.50
C PRO A 552 20.83 11.81 -37.54
N ASP A 553 21.18 12.37 -38.70
CA ASP A 553 20.24 12.54 -39.83
C ASP A 553 20.01 11.21 -40.55
N ILE A 554 19.28 10.32 -39.89
CA ILE A 554 18.88 9.01 -40.43
C ILE A 554 17.37 8.80 -40.20
N PRO A 555 16.68 8.11 -41.14
CA PRO A 555 15.25 7.83 -41.01
C PRO A 555 14.91 6.96 -39.79
N VAL A 556 13.67 7.05 -39.32
CA VAL A 556 13.11 6.21 -38.26
C VAL A 556 12.35 5.03 -38.88
N LYS A 557 12.63 3.81 -38.42
CA LYS A 557 11.79 2.62 -38.63
C LYS A 557 11.17 2.18 -37.31
N LEU A 558 9.87 1.91 -37.32
CA LEU A 558 9.10 1.56 -36.13
C LEU A 558 8.71 0.08 -36.14
N TYR A 559 8.95 -0.59 -35.01
CA TYR A 559 8.58 -1.99 -34.81
C TYR A 559 7.73 -2.16 -33.55
N ILE A 560 6.81 -3.13 -33.61
CA ILE A 560 5.98 -3.54 -32.47
C ILE A 560 5.97 -5.07 -32.33
N PRO A 561 5.72 -5.60 -31.12
CA PRO A 561 5.65 -7.03 -30.87
C PRO A 561 4.36 -7.64 -31.45
N LYS A 562 4.35 -8.96 -31.62
CA LYS A 562 3.14 -9.73 -32.00
C LYS A 562 2.19 -9.92 -30.81
N GLU A 563 2.72 -9.74 -29.61
CA GLU A 563 2.05 -9.83 -28.32
C GLU A 563 1.00 -8.71 -28.18
N THR A 564 -0.26 -9.09 -28.34
CA THR A 564 -1.43 -8.21 -28.26
C THR A 564 -1.55 -7.55 -26.88
N GLU A 565 -1.26 -8.29 -25.80
CA GLU A 565 -1.18 -7.74 -24.44
C GLU A 565 -0.13 -6.63 -24.34
N ALA A 566 1.05 -6.81 -24.96
CA ALA A 566 2.09 -5.79 -24.96
C ALA A 566 1.69 -4.53 -25.74
N VAL A 567 1.06 -4.71 -26.91
CA VAL A 567 0.53 -3.59 -27.71
C VAL A 567 -0.56 -2.83 -26.93
N ARG A 568 -1.49 -3.54 -26.27
CA ARG A 568 -2.54 -2.93 -25.45
C ARG A 568 -1.95 -2.13 -24.28
N ILE A 569 -0.95 -2.65 -23.58
CA ILE A 569 -0.28 -1.94 -22.49
C ILE A 569 0.39 -0.66 -23.02
N PHE A 570 1.00 -0.70 -24.20
CA PHE A 570 1.59 0.48 -24.84
C PHE A 570 0.53 1.53 -25.21
N GLU A 571 -0.58 1.11 -25.84
CA GLU A 571 -1.71 1.99 -26.16
C GLU A 571 -2.25 2.69 -24.89
N GLN A 572 -2.51 1.93 -23.83
CA GLN A 572 -3.09 2.46 -22.58
C GLN A 572 -2.14 3.41 -21.82
N ARG A 573 -0.83 3.14 -21.83
CA ARG A 573 0.12 3.86 -20.98
C ARG A 573 0.89 4.97 -21.69
N VAL A 574 1.23 4.77 -22.95
CA VAL A 574 2.03 5.73 -23.74
C VAL A 574 1.13 6.67 -24.51
N LEU A 575 0.17 6.14 -25.29
CA LEU A 575 -0.71 6.95 -26.14
C LEU A 575 -1.87 7.58 -25.34
N LYS A 576 -2.47 6.85 -24.40
CA LYS A 576 -3.51 7.30 -23.44
C LYS A 576 -4.85 7.79 -24.05
N ASN A 577 -4.88 8.34 -25.27
CA ASN A 577 -6.09 8.90 -25.89
C ASN A 577 -6.43 8.23 -27.23
N ASP A 578 -7.72 8.23 -27.57
CA ASP A 578 -8.26 7.53 -28.73
C ASP A 578 -7.73 8.04 -30.07
N GLN A 579 -7.41 9.33 -30.17
CA GLN A 579 -6.91 9.94 -31.40
C GLN A 579 -5.50 9.41 -31.73
N GLU A 580 -4.61 9.41 -30.75
CA GLU A 580 -3.26 8.88 -30.92
C GLU A 580 -3.26 7.37 -31.16
N ILE A 581 -4.13 6.62 -30.45
CA ILE A 581 -4.33 5.18 -30.69
C ILE A 581 -4.81 4.92 -32.12
N ALA A 582 -5.74 5.74 -32.64
CA ALA A 582 -6.22 5.61 -34.03
C ALA A 582 -5.10 5.88 -35.06
N LEU A 583 -4.25 6.90 -34.81
CA LEU A 583 -3.10 7.18 -35.67
C LEU A 583 -2.07 6.03 -35.65
N PHE A 584 -1.75 5.52 -34.46
CA PHE A 584 -0.88 4.36 -34.27
C PHE A 584 -1.39 3.14 -35.03
N ARG A 585 -2.67 2.77 -34.86
CA ARG A 585 -3.28 1.63 -35.57
C ARG A 585 -3.30 1.80 -37.08
N LYS A 586 -3.46 3.03 -37.58
CA LYS A 586 -3.38 3.33 -39.02
C LYS A 586 -1.97 3.05 -39.56
N LEU A 587 -0.92 3.35 -38.80
CA LEU A 587 0.47 3.06 -39.19
C LEU A 587 0.78 1.56 -39.17
N ILE A 588 0.16 0.79 -38.26
CA ILE A 588 0.24 -0.69 -38.25
C ILE A 588 -0.38 -1.26 -39.53
N GLN A 589 -1.63 -0.87 -39.84
CA GLN A 589 -2.33 -1.32 -41.06
C GLN A 589 -1.55 -1.01 -42.34
N LYS A 590 -0.85 0.12 -42.36
CA LYS A 590 0.02 0.49 -43.48
C LYS A 590 1.23 -0.44 -43.62
N GLY A 591 1.84 -0.85 -42.51
CA GLY A 591 2.98 -1.77 -42.51
C GLY A 591 2.62 -3.22 -42.87
N GLU A 592 1.34 -3.58 -42.85
CA GLU A 592 0.83 -4.88 -43.34
C GLU A 592 0.65 -4.91 -44.87
N GLN A 593 0.62 -3.76 -45.52
CA GLN A 593 0.49 -3.67 -46.98
C GLN A 593 1.79 -4.11 -47.67
N PRO A 594 1.71 -4.68 -48.89
CA PRO A 594 2.88 -4.95 -49.70
C PRO A 594 3.71 -3.67 -49.89
N PRO A 595 5.05 -3.75 -49.82
CA PRO A 595 5.88 -2.57 -50.00
C PRO A 595 5.62 -1.94 -51.39
N PRO A 596 5.45 -0.61 -51.48
CA PRO A 596 5.25 0.05 -52.75
C PRO A 596 6.45 -0.13 -53.67
N LEU A 597 6.22 -0.06 -54.99
CA LEU A 597 7.27 -0.15 -56.04
C LEU A 597 8.41 0.87 -55.84
N PHE A 598 8.11 2.00 -55.17
CA PHE A 598 9.09 2.99 -54.75
C PHE A 598 8.99 3.18 -53.24
N LYS A 599 10.11 2.94 -52.53
CA LYS A 599 10.19 3.04 -51.08
C LYS A 599 10.79 4.40 -50.71
N ASP A 600 9.94 5.35 -50.30
CA ASP A 600 10.41 6.57 -49.65
C ASP A 600 10.84 6.21 -48.20
N PRO A 601 12.12 6.42 -47.83
CA PRO A 601 12.62 6.05 -46.51
C PRO A 601 12.01 6.85 -45.35
N TYR A 602 11.35 7.99 -45.63
CA TYR A 602 10.68 8.81 -44.61
C TYR A 602 9.21 8.46 -44.40
N THR A 603 8.65 7.61 -45.28
CA THR A 603 7.29 7.12 -45.16
C THR A 603 7.15 6.29 -43.90
N GLN A 604 6.46 6.84 -42.89
CA GLN A 604 6.22 6.12 -41.64
C GLN A 604 5.22 4.99 -41.82
N GLU A 605 5.59 3.83 -41.30
CA GLU A 605 4.81 2.60 -41.16
C GLU A 605 5.31 1.87 -39.92
N ILE A 606 4.44 1.08 -39.29
CA ILE A 606 4.83 0.24 -38.15
C ILE A 606 4.82 -1.21 -38.60
N LYS A 607 5.94 -1.90 -38.40
CA LYS A 607 6.05 -3.33 -38.71
C LYS A 607 5.84 -4.18 -37.46
N GLN A 608 4.87 -5.07 -37.53
CA GLN A 608 4.64 -6.05 -36.48
C GLN A 608 5.49 -7.30 -36.73
N MET A 609 6.38 -7.63 -35.78
CA MET A 609 7.34 -8.73 -35.89
C MET A 609 7.55 -9.38 -34.52
N SER A 610 8.03 -10.63 -34.48
CA SER A 610 8.40 -11.20 -33.18
C SER A 610 9.60 -10.47 -32.60
N THR A 611 9.69 -10.36 -31.28
CA THR A 611 10.78 -9.64 -30.61
C THR A 611 12.17 -10.09 -31.09
N PHE A 612 12.41 -11.39 -31.30
CA PHE A 612 13.70 -11.88 -31.81
C PHE A 612 13.98 -11.53 -33.28
N GLU A 613 12.96 -11.47 -34.13
CA GLU A 613 13.13 -10.98 -35.50
C GLU A 613 13.45 -9.49 -35.49
N THR A 614 12.74 -8.72 -34.66
CA THR A 614 12.97 -7.28 -34.47
C THR A 614 14.37 -7.00 -33.96
N LEU A 615 14.87 -7.74 -32.95
CA LEU A 615 16.22 -7.60 -32.44
C LEU A 615 17.28 -7.76 -33.54
N ARG A 616 17.11 -8.74 -34.44
CA ARG A 616 18.01 -8.90 -35.60
C ARG A 616 17.82 -7.79 -36.62
N GLN A 617 16.58 -7.34 -36.81
CA GLN A 617 16.25 -6.33 -37.80
C GLN A 617 16.78 -4.95 -37.42
N VAL A 618 16.67 -4.53 -36.15
CA VAL A 618 17.16 -3.22 -35.72
C VAL A 618 18.67 -3.07 -35.88
N ILE A 619 19.46 -4.14 -35.66
CA ILE A 619 20.90 -4.09 -35.98
C ILE A 619 21.11 -3.97 -37.49
N ARG A 620 20.46 -4.81 -38.29
CA ARG A 620 20.63 -4.78 -39.76
C ARG A 620 20.27 -3.41 -40.35
N ASP A 621 19.18 -2.82 -39.87
CA ASP A 621 18.79 -1.46 -40.28
C ASP A 621 19.89 -0.45 -39.99
N PHE A 622 20.58 -0.59 -38.85
CA PHE A 622 21.65 0.30 -38.44
C PHE A 622 22.96 0.04 -39.19
N GLU A 623 23.34 -1.21 -39.41
CA GLU A 623 24.62 -1.59 -40.04
C GLU A 623 24.60 -1.49 -41.56
N ASP A 624 23.49 -1.89 -42.20
CA ASP A 624 23.42 -2.05 -43.65
C ASP A 624 22.64 -0.91 -44.35
N ASP A 625 21.56 -0.42 -43.73
CA ASP A 625 20.61 0.50 -44.37
C ASP A 625 20.81 1.98 -43.98
N GLU A 626 21.70 2.29 -43.03
CA GLU A 626 21.80 3.60 -42.36
C GLU A 626 20.44 4.12 -41.83
N VAL A 627 19.61 3.24 -41.27
CA VAL A 627 18.30 3.59 -40.71
C VAL A 627 18.28 3.30 -39.21
N GLY A 628 17.67 4.19 -38.44
CA GLY A 628 17.55 4.01 -37.00
C GLY A 628 16.23 3.31 -36.64
N GLY A 629 16.29 2.01 -36.39
CA GLY A 629 15.15 1.23 -35.89
C GLY A 629 14.90 1.47 -34.39
N ILE A 630 13.63 1.66 -34.01
CA ILE A 630 13.16 1.64 -32.63
C ILE A 630 12.00 0.65 -32.48
N ALA A 631 12.01 -0.07 -31.37
CA ALA A 631 11.01 -1.07 -31.06
C ALA A 631 10.65 -1.03 -29.57
N PHE A 632 9.53 -1.64 -29.21
CA PHE A 632 9.31 -2.13 -27.86
C PHE A 632 9.03 -3.63 -27.86
N GLY A 633 9.35 -4.29 -26.75
CA GLY A 633 9.11 -5.73 -26.54
C GLY A 633 9.15 -6.06 -25.06
N THR A 634 8.82 -7.31 -24.71
CA THR A 634 8.83 -7.73 -23.30
C THR A 634 10.25 -7.89 -22.78
N LEU A 635 10.51 -7.47 -21.55
CA LEU A 635 11.82 -7.58 -20.90
C LEU A 635 12.31 -9.03 -20.90
N SER A 636 11.40 -9.98 -20.66
CA SER A 636 11.67 -11.42 -20.72
C SER A 636 12.26 -11.92 -22.05
N LYS A 637 12.03 -11.23 -23.17
CA LYS A 637 12.57 -11.56 -24.50
C LYS A 637 13.75 -10.68 -24.91
N VAL A 638 13.85 -9.46 -24.37
CA VAL A 638 14.93 -8.50 -24.69
C VAL A 638 16.15 -8.68 -23.79
N PHE A 639 15.97 -9.13 -22.55
CA PHE A 639 17.06 -9.32 -21.60
C PHE A 639 18.12 -10.31 -22.12
N GLY A 640 19.40 -9.96 -21.95
CA GLY A 640 20.54 -10.78 -22.38
C GLY A 640 20.85 -10.78 -23.89
N GLN A 641 20.13 -9.98 -24.68
CA GLN A 641 20.30 -9.90 -26.14
C GLN A 641 21.30 -8.81 -26.52
N CYS A 642 22.35 -9.18 -27.28
CA CYS A 642 23.42 -8.26 -27.69
C CYS A 642 22.98 -7.21 -28.73
N SER A 643 21.81 -7.40 -29.31
CA SER A 643 21.39 -6.69 -30.50
C SER A 643 20.77 -5.32 -30.23
N ALA A 644 20.41 -5.06 -28.99
CA ALA A 644 19.58 -3.92 -28.65
C ALA A 644 19.99 -3.28 -27.34
N TYR A 645 19.96 -1.96 -27.32
CA TYR A 645 20.14 -1.15 -26.13
C TYR A 645 18.77 -0.76 -25.54
N PRO A 646 18.47 -1.13 -24.29
CA PRO A 646 17.23 -0.73 -23.62
C PRO A 646 17.31 0.72 -23.13
N LEU A 647 16.39 1.55 -23.59
CA LEU A 647 16.31 2.96 -23.20
C LEU A 647 15.60 3.11 -21.85
N ALA A 648 16.14 3.96 -20.99
CA ALA A 648 15.43 4.39 -19.78
C ALA A 648 14.21 5.24 -20.15
N LEU A 649 13.11 5.08 -19.42
CA LEU A 649 11.83 5.72 -19.75
C LEU A 649 11.54 6.90 -18.83
N ILE A 650 11.04 7.98 -19.42
CA ILE A 650 10.61 9.21 -18.73
C ILE A 650 9.10 9.42 -18.97
N ASP A 651 8.33 9.51 -17.89
CA ASP A 651 6.88 9.78 -17.92
C ASP A 651 6.59 11.15 -17.28
N GLY A 652 6.35 12.16 -18.13
CA GLY A 652 6.18 13.55 -17.71
C GLY A 652 7.44 14.13 -17.09
N ASP A 653 7.29 14.84 -15.97
CA ASP A 653 8.40 15.49 -15.24
C ASP A 653 9.17 14.54 -14.30
N LYS A 654 8.91 13.23 -14.38
CA LYS A 654 9.59 12.22 -13.55
C LYS A 654 11.02 11.98 -14.03
N THR A 655 11.86 11.45 -13.15
CA THR A 655 13.23 11.02 -13.51
C THR A 655 13.19 9.80 -14.44
N ALA A 656 14.23 9.65 -15.25
CA ALA A 656 14.39 8.49 -16.12
C ALA A 656 14.55 7.21 -15.30
N VAL A 657 13.77 6.18 -15.61
CA VAL A 657 13.83 4.89 -14.92
C VAL A 657 14.29 3.81 -15.90
N GLN A 658 15.39 3.14 -15.56
CA GLN A 658 15.99 2.09 -16.36
C GLN A 658 15.55 0.70 -15.86
N ALA A 659 15.17 -0.18 -16.79
CA ALA A 659 14.71 -1.55 -16.50
C ALA A 659 15.85 -2.48 -16.04
N LEU A 660 17.10 -2.15 -16.40
CA LEU A 660 18.30 -2.93 -16.08
C LEU A 660 19.25 -2.16 -15.15
N ILE A 661 19.81 -2.88 -14.18
CA ILE A 661 20.78 -2.34 -13.22
C ILE A 661 22.05 -3.18 -13.29
N GLN A 662 23.19 -2.50 -13.21
CA GLN A 662 24.51 -3.13 -13.12
C GLN A 662 24.76 -3.65 -11.70
N ASP A 663 25.72 -4.55 -11.54
CA ASP A 663 26.10 -5.11 -10.24
C ASP A 663 26.64 -4.05 -9.27
N ASN A 664 27.21 -2.97 -9.79
CA ASN A 664 27.65 -1.82 -9.00
C ASN A 664 26.48 -0.93 -8.49
N GLY A 665 25.23 -1.30 -8.78
CA GLY A 665 24.03 -0.57 -8.36
C GLY A 665 23.64 0.61 -9.25
N ASN A 666 24.39 0.91 -10.32
CA ASN A 666 24.05 1.97 -11.25
C ASN A 666 23.16 1.43 -12.40
N PRO A 667 22.24 2.25 -12.93
CA PRO A 667 21.54 1.93 -14.18
C PRO A 667 22.52 1.60 -15.32
N VAL A 668 22.12 0.71 -16.24
CA VAL A 668 22.87 0.56 -17.50
C VAL A 668 22.83 1.87 -18.28
N ASN A 669 23.95 2.21 -18.92
CA ASN A 669 24.09 3.42 -19.72
C ASN A 669 24.69 3.06 -21.09
N PRO A 670 24.74 4.00 -22.07
CA PRO A 670 25.21 3.70 -23.43
C PRO A 670 26.63 3.10 -23.52
N THR A 671 27.47 3.29 -22.51
CA THR A 671 28.84 2.73 -22.45
C THR A 671 28.93 1.38 -21.77
N THR A 672 27.85 0.89 -21.16
CA THR A 672 27.79 -0.45 -20.56
C THR A 672 27.87 -1.52 -21.65
N ASP A 673 28.77 -2.50 -21.47
CA ASP A 673 28.88 -3.64 -22.38
C ASP A 673 27.79 -4.66 -22.08
N LEU A 674 26.76 -4.70 -22.93
CA LEU A 674 25.63 -5.62 -22.78
C LEU A 674 25.86 -6.98 -23.48
N CYS A 675 26.98 -7.17 -24.18
CA CYS A 675 27.20 -8.38 -24.97
C CYS A 675 28.31 -9.26 -24.45
N ASP A 676 29.49 -8.69 -24.18
CA ASP A 676 30.65 -9.46 -23.73
C ASP A 676 30.60 -9.68 -22.21
N ASP A 677 29.80 -8.89 -21.49
CA ASP A 677 29.67 -8.92 -20.04
C ASP A 677 28.20 -9.12 -19.56
N LYS A 678 27.52 -10.12 -20.13
CA LYS A 678 26.12 -10.46 -19.80
C LYS A 678 25.85 -10.81 -18.32
N GLY A 679 26.90 -11.00 -17.54
CA GLY A 679 26.81 -11.28 -16.11
C GLY A 679 26.77 -10.03 -15.22
N SER A 680 27.18 -8.86 -15.73
CA SER A 680 27.35 -7.66 -14.90
C SER A 680 26.11 -6.79 -14.75
N TYR A 681 24.99 -7.20 -15.34
CA TYR A 681 23.71 -6.52 -15.23
C TYR A 681 22.54 -7.50 -15.11
N ARG A 682 21.46 -7.02 -14.51
CA ARG A 682 20.26 -7.79 -14.21
C ARG A 682 19.01 -6.92 -14.30
N PRO A 683 17.81 -7.50 -14.38
CA PRO A 683 16.58 -6.74 -14.19
C PRO A 683 16.60 -6.00 -12.86
N ASN A 684 16.19 -4.73 -12.90
CA ASN A 684 16.12 -3.87 -11.74
C ASN A 684 14.86 -4.19 -10.91
N VAL A 685 14.93 -5.23 -10.08
CA VAL A 685 13.78 -5.76 -9.33
C VAL A 685 13.02 -4.68 -8.55
N GLU A 686 13.73 -3.72 -7.96
CA GLU A 686 13.12 -2.68 -7.12
C GLU A 686 12.17 -1.77 -7.92
N VAL A 687 12.54 -1.36 -9.14
CA VAL A 687 11.69 -0.46 -9.94
C VAL A 687 10.43 -1.13 -10.48
N PHE A 688 10.44 -2.47 -10.59
CA PHE A 688 9.25 -3.25 -10.91
C PHE A 688 8.38 -3.47 -9.67
N ARG A 689 8.99 -3.83 -8.53
CA ARG A 689 8.31 -4.08 -7.26
C ARG A 689 7.61 -2.83 -6.71
N ASN A 690 8.27 -1.68 -6.75
CA ASN A 690 7.70 -0.40 -6.28
C ASN A 690 6.82 0.29 -7.35
N ARG A 691 6.66 -0.33 -8.53
CA ARG A 691 5.91 0.18 -9.69
C ARG A 691 6.43 1.52 -10.23
N SER A 692 7.71 1.83 -10.05
CA SER A 692 8.31 3.06 -10.56
C SER A 692 8.74 2.96 -12.03
N TYR A 693 8.99 1.76 -12.56
CA TYR A 693 9.24 1.58 -14.00
C TYR A 693 7.94 1.78 -14.80
N PRO A 694 7.84 2.82 -15.67
CA PRO A 694 6.56 3.26 -16.23
C PRO A 694 5.78 2.19 -17.02
N LEU A 695 6.49 1.31 -17.71
CA LEU A 695 5.91 0.22 -18.51
C LEU A 695 6.06 -1.16 -17.86
N GLY A 696 6.28 -1.21 -16.54
CA GLY A 696 6.31 -2.45 -15.77
C GLY A 696 4.91 -2.93 -15.41
N TYR A 697 4.65 -4.24 -15.51
CA TYR A 697 3.35 -4.83 -15.19
C TYR A 697 3.53 -6.17 -14.48
N PRO A 698 2.61 -6.53 -13.57
CA PRO A 698 2.65 -7.85 -12.96
C PRO A 698 2.25 -8.91 -13.98
N ILE A 699 2.84 -10.10 -13.86
CA ILE A 699 2.28 -11.33 -14.38
C ILE A 699 1.47 -11.96 -13.24
N ALA A 700 0.19 -12.23 -13.48
CA ALA A 700 -0.70 -12.76 -12.46
C ALA A 700 -1.42 -14.02 -12.92
N VAL A 701 -1.76 -14.87 -11.95
CA VAL A 701 -2.74 -15.95 -12.14
C VAL A 701 -4.13 -15.36 -11.90
N VAL A 702 -4.96 -15.36 -12.93
CA VAL A 702 -6.35 -14.91 -12.93
C VAL A 702 -7.27 -16.12 -12.84
N TYR A 703 -8.16 -16.17 -11.87
CA TYR A 703 -9.01 -17.33 -11.61
C TYR A 703 -10.40 -16.90 -11.17
N SER A 704 -11.38 -17.80 -11.30
CA SER A 704 -12.74 -17.49 -10.87
C SER A 704 -12.81 -17.30 -9.35
N GLY A 705 -13.53 -16.27 -8.91
CA GLY A 705 -13.87 -16.05 -7.51
C GLY A 705 -14.98 -16.97 -6.99
N ASP A 706 -15.56 -17.81 -7.85
CA ASP A 706 -16.56 -18.83 -7.52
C ASP A 706 -15.95 -19.93 -6.62
N ASN A 707 -16.28 -19.88 -5.34
CA ASN A 707 -15.79 -20.81 -4.34
C ASN A 707 -16.34 -22.25 -4.50
N SER A 708 -17.29 -22.49 -5.42
CA SER A 708 -17.75 -23.85 -5.76
C SER A 708 -16.73 -24.61 -6.63
N ARG A 709 -15.82 -23.88 -7.30
CA ARG A 709 -14.77 -24.48 -8.14
C ARG A 709 -13.56 -24.87 -7.27
N PRO A 710 -12.81 -25.92 -7.65
CA PRO A 710 -11.55 -26.24 -6.99
C PRO A 710 -10.62 -25.02 -6.98
N PRO A 711 -9.95 -24.68 -5.86
CA PRO A 711 -9.13 -23.48 -5.72
C PRO A 711 -7.76 -23.60 -6.42
N VAL A 712 -7.71 -24.30 -7.57
CA VAL A 712 -6.46 -24.62 -8.26
C VAL A 712 -5.72 -23.37 -8.74
N GLY A 713 -6.43 -22.34 -9.23
CA GLY A 713 -5.79 -21.09 -9.66
C GLY A 713 -5.11 -20.36 -8.52
N GLN A 714 -5.79 -20.23 -7.37
CA GLN A 714 -5.19 -19.67 -6.16
C GLN A 714 -3.98 -20.49 -5.71
N LYS A 715 -4.12 -21.82 -5.65
CA LYS A 715 -3.04 -22.72 -5.21
C LYS A 715 -1.85 -22.71 -6.16
N PHE A 716 -2.08 -22.58 -7.46
CA PHE A 716 -1.03 -22.40 -8.44
C PHE A 716 -0.28 -21.06 -8.25
N ALA A 717 -1.00 -19.99 -7.93
CA ALA A 717 -0.39 -18.71 -7.61
C ALA A 717 0.47 -18.78 -6.33
N GLU A 718 -0.02 -19.42 -5.26
CA GLU A 718 0.74 -19.67 -4.03
C GLU A 718 2.03 -20.46 -4.33
N LEU A 719 1.93 -21.48 -5.18
CA LEU A 719 3.07 -22.28 -5.63
C LEU A 719 4.10 -21.43 -6.37
N LEU A 720 3.68 -20.61 -7.33
CA LEU A 720 4.58 -19.73 -8.08
C LEU A 720 5.25 -18.66 -7.20
N ARG A 721 4.65 -18.31 -6.07
CA ARG A 721 5.19 -17.36 -5.08
C ARG A 721 6.17 -17.99 -4.09
N THR A 722 6.44 -19.29 -4.14
CA THR A 722 7.51 -19.89 -3.32
C THR A 722 8.89 -19.41 -3.75
N ARG A 723 9.87 -19.38 -2.85
CA ARG A 723 11.25 -18.98 -3.19
C ARG A 723 11.82 -19.83 -4.32
N GLU A 724 11.54 -21.13 -4.28
CA GLU A 724 11.90 -22.08 -5.32
C GLU A 724 11.31 -21.70 -6.68
N ALA A 725 10.00 -21.46 -6.76
CA ALA A 725 9.36 -21.07 -8.02
C ALA A 725 9.81 -19.68 -8.51
N GLN A 726 10.01 -18.71 -7.61
CA GLN A 726 10.55 -17.39 -7.96
C GLN A 726 11.94 -17.48 -8.59
N ARG A 727 12.79 -18.43 -8.16
CA ARG A 727 14.08 -18.70 -8.81
C ARG A 727 13.90 -19.27 -10.23
N LEU A 728 12.92 -20.15 -10.43
CA LEU A 728 12.61 -20.69 -11.77
C LEU A 728 12.09 -19.60 -12.71
N LEU A 729 11.18 -18.75 -12.23
CA LEU A 729 10.63 -17.61 -12.98
C LEU A 729 11.73 -16.59 -13.30
N SER A 730 12.63 -16.30 -12.36
CA SER A 730 13.76 -15.40 -12.58
C SER A 730 14.74 -15.93 -13.63
N LYS A 731 15.06 -17.24 -13.60
CA LYS A 731 15.85 -17.88 -14.67
C LYS A 731 15.14 -17.83 -16.01
N ALA A 732 13.81 -17.81 -16.01
CA ALA A 732 12.99 -17.66 -17.19
C ALA A 732 12.91 -16.24 -17.76
N GLY A 733 13.63 -15.28 -17.18
CA GLY A 733 13.68 -13.90 -17.63
C GLY A 733 12.57 -13.01 -17.07
N LEU A 734 11.73 -13.54 -16.17
CA LEU A 734 10.77 -12.71 -15.42
C LEU A 734 11.46 -12.02 -14.25
N VAL A 735 10.90 -10.90 -13.82
CA VAL A 735 11.38 -10.17 -12.65
C VAL A 735 10.69 -10.76 -11.40
N PRO A 736 11.44 -11.25 -10.41
CA PRO A 736 10.85 -11.83 -9.21
C PRO A 736 10.13 -10.78 -8.37
N LEU A 737 9.21 -11.22 -7.51
CA LEU A 737 8.42 -10.34 -6.64
C LEU A 737 9.26 -9.55 -5.62
N GLN A 738 10.48 -10.02 -5.35
CA GLN A 738 11.46 -9.39 -4.47
C GLN A 738 12.87 -9.86 -4.84
N PRO A 739 13.94 -9.17 -4.39
CA PRO A 739 15.30 -9.64 -4.56
C PRO A 739 15.49 -11.05 -3.98
N LEU A 740 16.07 -11.94 -4.78
CA LEU A 740 16.33 -13.32 -4.36
C LEU A 740 17.68 -13.39 -3.65
N PRO A 741 17.77 -14.02 -2.46
CA PRO A 741 19.04 -14.20 -1.78
C PRO A 741 20.00 -15.06 -2.64
N PRO A 742 21.31 -14.77 -2.61
CA PRO A 742 22.31 -15.59 -3.30
C PRO A 742 22.24 -17.05 -2.81
N ASN A 743 22.62 -17.98 -3.69
CA ASN A 743 22.47 -19.42 -3.46
C ASN A 743 23.29 -19.93 -2.27
#